data_AF-A0A0H5QWE7-F1
#
_entry.id   AF-A0A0H5QWE7-F1
#
_cell.length_a   1.000
_cell.length_b   1.000
_cell.length_c   1.000
_cell.angle_alpha   90.00
_cell.angle_beta   90.00
_cell.angle_gamma   90.00
#
_symmetry.space_group_name_H-M   'P 1'
#
loop_
_entity.id
_entity.type
_entity.pdbx_description
1 polymer ?
#
loop_
_entity_poly.entity_id
_entity_poly.type
_entity_poly.pdbx_seq_one_letter_code
_entity_poly.pdbx_strand_id
1 'polypeptide(L)'
;KSTNTTSGPGLVYESLPGRSNDSRPGDDTTVWDKFWTVCRPSDIASDSSDPNEDCDFFTVYTPLPNGIINIRYSQVCPLGTQSLERSQHIEDCTVIPDFGPATEFSPVNLNRIGSGISTYVRAPVDYWFQDIEPLDVIVADFNFASTPLNITYSVHWQLSFYTDGQEGTRRRLPVSFESALTSKHDDVQLSVIARVPISFTWRIEIIHGISLWAAMSFVNITNLTRTRPNRAVLGTKDTFVSVLSKSLELELPLNLPRSDESDLFVTFTTSKPTIVAPLQSDNTSTDLSSEVPLINDDFADVFVSSTEANDYYADPFMPYISNCRGFDSYLYFFQLFESHNCSLISESDTQPVGALNFGQNPVADFCYNVYECSYEEILSSVGILDRWYMASTPTPTFYITSSPVTYEQILQGPVALAEALSNDIGSDSLIPVMASSLDSNSDKTQVPRLVRFEVEYQQVDARRKKIITASLYFDQFDVDKFTTNYTYQFEAVLRPLGYTELVNRFAFDFVVYFTLFIGIGTVMCACVVVYWSLHKLLSRVKFKSTFKLWDFLMLSESKPLIGIALFSAPIFIILAIIDFVLITMDAFGSYSGSFANFATPSYVEAKTYRGGRLAVAFLTLGFHGICLGSQLFIPKKVRRVRSIEMNGDRHEQFEAAVNAAESEPIDRTWHPRLWKRFHFVSSCLFVSCILVFMIEYSYSVMFSTYTVEIIILLKLVSPIIQFSMKSLVKEQLLMAPLQAAYGATTFVMTMGAPDLTGFVTGFVTDTVFDVLDCMYISPSRDLISETLSKAYQKGVKYINRQLRIRAARKESDRRRKLGYAPA
;
A
#
# COMPACT_ATOMS: atom_id res chain seq x y z
N LYS A 1 30.31 6.38 32.16
CA LYS A 1 29.03 6.33 32.92
C LYS A 1 28.69 7.72 33.46
N SER A 2 28.03 8.54 32.65
CA SER A 2 27.21 9.69 33.05
C SER A 2 26.55 10.22 31.78
N THR A 3 25.49 9.53 31.36
CA THR A 3 24.63 9.91 30.24
C THR A 3 23.76 11.09 30.67
N ASN A 4 24.08 12.30 30.22
CA ASN A 4 23.11 13.39 30.16
C ASN A 4 22.28 13.18 28.88
N THR A 5 21.32 12.26 28.93
CA THR A 5 20.23 12.19 27.97
C THR A 5 19.27 13.34 28.28
N THR A 6 19.46 14.49 27.62
CA THR A 6 18.38 15.47 27.48
C THR A 6 17.33 14.85 26.57
N SER A 7 16.33 14.25 27.20
CA SER A 7 15.14 13.67 26.58
C SER A 7 14.30 14.79 25.94
N GLY A 8 14.53 15.05 24.66
CA GLY A 8 13.50 15.57 23.76
C GLY A 8 12.73 14.41 23.12
N PRO A 9 11.47 14.61 22.68
CA PRO A 9 10.63 13.56 22.07
C PRO A 9 11.06 13.17 20.64
N GLY A 10 12.27 13.49 20.18
CA GLY A 10 12.75 13.22 18.81
C GLY A 10 13.45 11.88 18.62
N LEU A 11 14.02 11.68 17.42
CA LEU A 11 15.10 10.71 17.17
C LEU A 11 16.10 10.71 18.33
N VAL A 12 16.54 9.53 18.74
CA VAL A 12 17.58 9.42 19.78
C VAL A 12 18.92 9.77 19.14
N TYR A 13 19.29 11.04 19.27
CA TYR A 13 20.62 11.51 18.89
C TYR A 13 21.60 11.18 20.01
N GLU A 14 22.50 10.26 19.71
CA GLU A 14 23.66 10.00 20.55
C GLU A 14 24.88 10.64 19.89
N SER A 15 25.44 11.68 20.52
CA SER A 15 26.75 12.18 20.15
C SER A 15 27.78 11.16 20.60
N LEU A 16 28.55 10.64 19.65
CA LEU A 16 29.54 9.61 19.96
C LEU A 16 30.84 10.28 20.38
N PRO A 17 31.34 10.02 21.61
CA PRO A 17 32.64 10.53 22.01
C PRO A 17 33.72 9.82 21.20
N GLY A 18 34.60 10.58 20.56
CA GLY A 18 35.79 10.03 19.93
C GLY A 18 36.61 9.29 20.96
N ARG A 19 36.70 7.98 20.83
CA ARG A 19 37.58 7.17 21.67
C ARG A 19 39.00 7.35 21.14
N SER A 20 39.56 8.54 21.32
CA SER A 20 41.00 8.72 21.21
C SER A 20 41.60 8.07 22.46
N ASN A 21 42.10 6.85 22.34
CA ASN A 21 43.14 6.38 23.24
C ASN A 21 44.41 7.14 22.84
N ASP A 22 44.44 8.42 23.20
CA ASP A 22 45.62 9.24 23.46
C ASP A 22 45.11 10.65 23.82
N SER A 23 45.76 11.22 24.83
CA SER A 23 45.45 12.50 25.46
C SER A 23 45.27 13.63 24.46
N ARG A 24 44.19 14.39 24.61
CA ARG A 24 43.89 15.63 23.86
C ARG A 24 45.09 16.59 23.89
N PRO A 25 45.61 17.03 22.72
CA PRO A 25 46.48 18.18 22.67
C PRO A 25 45.61 19.43 22.58
N GLY A 26 45.44 20.11 23.71
CA GLY A 26 44.76 21.40 23.80
C GLY A 26 45.38 22.19 24.93
N ASP A 27 46.34 23.02 24.55
CA ASP A 27 46.54 24.42 24.97
C ASP A 27 48.02 24.77 25.05
N ASP A 28 48.35 25.83 24.30
CA ASP A 28 49.53 26.67 24.35
C ASP A 28 50.89 26.14 23.84
N THR A 29 51.45 26.96 22.95
CA THR A 29 52.87 27.15 22.55
C THR A 29 53.45 26.39 21.34
N THR A 30 53.59 27.17 20.25
CA THR A 30 54.72 27.29 19.30
C THR A 30 55.70 26.11 19.18
N VAL A 31 55.51 25.27 18.15
CA VAL A 31 56.39 24.13 17.78
C VAL A 31 57.42 24.49 16.67
N TRP A 32 57.36 25.70 16.12
CA TRP A 32 58.05 26.01 14.86
C TRP A 32 59.56 26.34 14.96
N ASP A 33 60.14 26.51 16.14
CA ASP A 33 61.55 26.95 16.25
C ASP A 33 62.61 25.83 16.28
N LYS A 34 62.24 24.56 16.09
CA LYS A 34 63.21 23.43 16.18
C LYS A 34 63.29 22.49 14.99
N PHE A 35 62.73 22.85 13.83
CA PHE A 35 62.75 21.98 12.65
C PHE A 35 64.01 22.09 11.77
N TRP A 36 64.99 22.93 12.12
CA TRP A 36 66.22 23.08 11.33
C TRP A 36 67.46 23.00 12.21
N THR A 37 67.95 21.78 12.47
CA THR A 37 69.36 21.55 12.80
C THR A 37 69.91 20.45 11.88
N VAL A 38 70.55 20.89 10.79
CA VAL A 38 71.29 20.03 9.87
C VAL A 38 72.66 19.75 10.48
N CYS A 39 72.99 18.49 10.76
CA CYS A 39 74.34 18.10 11.13
C CYS A 39 75.29 18.36 9.96
N ARG A 40 76.29 19.22 10.16
CA ARG A 40 77.47 19.35 9.30
C ARG A 40 78.37 18.12 9.50
N PRO A 41 79.05 17.60 8.47
CA PRO A 41 80.06 16.56 8.67
C PRO A 41 81.29 17.21 9.32
N SER A 42 81.68 16.74 10.50
CA SER A 42 82.97 17.06 11.09
C SER A 42 84.01 16.09 10.53
N ASP A 43 84.96 16.62 9.76
CA ASP A 43 86.26 15.99 9.58
C ASP A 43 86.82 15.62 10.96
N ILE A 44 87.08 14.32 11.17
CA ILE A 44 88.01 13.66 12.11
C ILE A 44 87.40 12.30 12.48
N ALA A 45 88.04 11.22 12.02
CA ALA A 45 87.99 9.93 12.70
C ALA A 45 89.42 9.39 12.79
N SER A 46 89.98 9.43 14.00
CA SER A 46 90.90 8.40 14.46
C SER A 46 90.07 7.32 15.15
N ASP A 47 90.24 6.08 14.68
CA ASP A 47 89.99 4.81 15.37
C ASP A 47 88.74 4.69 16.25
N SER A 48 87.67 4.18 15.65
CA SER A 48 86.85 3.16 16.31
C SER A 48 86.28 2.22 15.27
N SER A 49 86.46 0.92 15.52
CA SER A 49 86.11 -0.19 14.64
C SER A 49 84.66 -0.61 14.87
N ASP A 50 83.74 -0.05 14.09
CA ASP A 50 82.44 -0.67 13.81
C ASP A 50 81.92 -0.15 12.45
N PRO A 51 81.71 -1.00 11.41
CA PRO A 51 81.39 -0.53 10.07
C PRO A 51 79.88 -0.37 9.80
N ASN A 52 79.03 -0.25 10.81
CA ASN A 52 77.57 -0.15 10.66
C ASN A 52 76.94 1.01 11.47
N GLU A 53 77.52 2.21 11.43
CA GLU A 53 76.74 3.43 11.73
C GLU A 53 76.36 4.11 10.41
N ASP A 54 75.39 3.49 9.74
CA ASP A 54 74.58 4.20 8.74
C ASP A 54 73.80 5.30 9.49
N CYS A 55 73.88 6.54 8.99
CA CYS A 55 73.03 7.65 9.38
C CYS A 55 71.57 7.39 8.94
N ASP A 56 70.95 6.33 9.43
CA ASP A 56 69.54 6.06 9.26
C ASP A 56 68.87 6.16 10.62
N PHE A 57 67.67 6.72 10.65
CA PHE A 57 66.83 6.99 11.82
C PHE A 57 67.09 8.34 12.54
N PHE A 58 66.25 9.32 12.22
CA PHE A 58 66.02 10.48 13.09
C PHE A 58 64.88 10.15 14.07
N THR A 59 65.17 10.26 15.36
CA THR A 59 64.16 10.20 16.42
C THR A 59 63.90 11.64 16.89
N VAL A 60 62.73 12.21 16.57
CA VAL A 60 62.35 13.52 17.11
C VAL A 60 61.71 13.28 18.47
N TYR A 61 62.41 13.68 19.52
CA TYR A 61 61.88 13.68 20.88
C TYR A 61 61.01 14.91 21.06
N THR A 62 59.69 14.73 21.17
CA THR A 62 58.77 15.79 21.61
C THR A 62 58.56 15.66 23.11
N PRO A 63 59.20 16.50 23.95
CA PRO A 63 58.93 16.48 25.37
C PRO A 63 57.57 17.14 25.62
N LEU A 64 56.62 16.36 26.15
CA LEU A 64 55.42 16.88 26.81
C LEU A 64 55.65 16.87 28.33
N PRO A 65 54.93 17.70 29.11
CA PRO A 65 55.15 17.80 30.56
C PRO A 65 55.01 16.49 31.33
N ASN A 66 54.29 15.48 30.80
CA ASN A 66 53.98 14.23 31.49
C ASN A 66 54.22 12.93 30.67
N GLY A 67 55.04 12.95 29.61
CA GLY A 67 55.36 11.73 28.86
C GLY A 67 56.06 11.98 27.53
N ILE A 68 56.70 10.94 27.00
CA ILE A 68 57.42 10.96 25.72
C ILE A 68 56.57 10.18 24.70
N ILE A 69 56.21 10.80 23.58
CA ILE A 69 55.68 10.09 22.42
C ILE A 69 56.84 9.86 21.44
N ASN A 70 57.06 8.60 21.08
CA ASN A 70 58.06 8.21 20.08
C ASN A 70 57.41 8.16 18.70
N ILE A 71 57.71 9.12 17.84
CA ILE A 71 57.32 9.07 16.42
C ILE A 71 58.57 8.70 15.61
N ARG A 72 58.56 7.51 15.01
CA ARG A 72 59.58 7.07 14.05
C ARG A 72 59.15 7.49 12.65
N TYR A 73 60.04 8.18 11.93
CA TYR A 73 59.87 8.44 10.49
C TYR A 73 60.80 7.53 9.69
N SER A 74 60.27 6.95 8.61
CA SER A 74 61.01 6.28 7.54
C SER A 74 60.52 6.88 6.22
N GLN A 75 61.45 7.32 5.37
CA GLN A 75 61.13 7.91 4.07
C GLN A 75 60.82 6.77 3.08
N VAL A 76 59.56 6.62 2.68
CA VAL A 76 59.14 5.71 1.61
C VAL A 76 58.20 6.48 0.68
N CYS A 77 58.31 6.22 -0.62
CA CYS A 77 57.37 6.76 -1.60
C CYS A 77 55.94 6.22 -1.42
N PRO A 78 54.89 7.02 -1.65
CA PRO A 78 53.49 6.57 -1.59
C PRO A 78 53.20 5.40 -2.55
N LEU A 79 52.22 4.56 -2.19
CA LEU A 79 51.75 3.45 -3.04
C LEU A 79 51.36 3.96 -4.45
N GLY A 80 51.93 3.37 -5.50
CA GLY A 80 51.75 3.80 -6.90
C GLY A 80 52.86 4.71 -7.46
N THR A 81 53.87 5.04 -6.64
CA THR A 81 55.05 5.84 -7.07
C THR A 81 56.36 5.10 -6.83
N GLN A 82 57.38 5.40 -7.63
CA GLN A 82 58.74 4.87 -7.54
C GLN A 82 59.76 6.02 -7.52
N SER A 83 60.84 5.87 -6.77
CA SER A 83 62.02 6.74 -6.84
C SER A 83 63.21 5.99 -7.43
N LEU A 84 64.20 6.74 -7.91
CA LEU A 84 65.52 6.19 -8.25
C LEU A 84 66.19 5.59 -7.00
N GLU A 85 66.99 4.53 -7.19
CA GLU A 85 67.78 3.93 -6.11
C GLU A 85 68.66 5.00 -5.45
N ARG A 86 68.54 5.13 -4.11
CA ARG A 86 69.26 6.08 -3.23
C ARG A 86 68.78 7.55 -3.24
N SER A 87 67.54 7.82 -3.65
CA SER A 87 66.92 9.12 -3.35
C SER A 87 66.73 9.31 -1.83
N GLN A 88 67.03 10.51 -1.34
CA GLN A 88 66.91 10.94 0.07
C GLN A 88 65.74 11.92 0.28
N HIS A 89 64.98 12.24 -0.77
CA HIS A 89 63.91 13.23 -0.75
C HIS A 89 62.61 12.64 -1.31
N ILE A 90 61.51 12.80 -0.57
CA ILE A 90 60.17 12.33 -1.00
C ILE A 90 59.67 13.03 -2.27
N GLU A 91 60.31 14.13 -2.67
CA GLU A 91 60.04 14.88 -3.89
C GLU A 91 60.54 14.16 -5.16
N ASP A 92 61.40 13.14 -5.02
CA ASP A 92 61.92 12.34 -6.13
C ASP A 92 61.03 11.12 -6.46
N CYS A 93 59.88 10.99 -5.79
CA CYS A 93 58.91 9.94 -6.05
C CYS A 93 58.10 10.29 -7.31
N THR A 94 58.21 9.44 -8.34
CA THR A 94 57.54 9.59 -9.64
C THR A 94 56.48 8.52 -9.84
N VAL A 95 55.37 8.82 -10.53
CA VAL A 95 54.32 7.84 -10.82
C VAL A 95 54.85 6.74 -11.73
N ILE A 96 54.52 5.47 -11.45
CA ILE A 96 54.93 4.33 -12.30
C ILE A 96 54.15 4.40 -13.63
N PRO A 97 54.80 4.53 -14.80
CA PRO A 97 54.11 4.52 -16.08
C PRO A 97 53.57 3.11 -16.35
N ASP A 98 52.33 3.02 -16.86
CA ASP A 98 51.51 1.81 -17.13
C ASP A 98 50.55 1.36 -16.01
N PHE A 99 50.52 2.03 -14.86
CA PHE A 99 49.36 2.00 -13.96
C PHE A 99 48.44 3.15 -14.35
N GLY A 100 47.25 2.83 -14.88
CA GLY A 100 46.26 3.80 -15.33
C GLY A 100 45.80 4.78 -14.24
N PRO A 101 44.92 5.74 -14.57
CA PRO A 101 44.31 6.59 -13.55
C PRO A 101 43.68 5.71 -12.47
N ALA A 102 43.84 6.11 -11.20
CA ALA A 102 43.55 5.32 -10.01
C ALA A 102 42.07 4.89 -9.89
N THR A 103 41.64 3.90 -10.68
CA THR A 103 40.26 3.39 -10.67
C THR A 103 40.13 1.88 -10.56
N GLU A 104 41.21 1.09 -10.55
CA GLU A 104 41.10 -0.36 -10.33
C GLU A 104 42.26 -0.91 -9.51
N PHE A 105 41.98 -1.42 -8.31
CA PHE A 105 42.85 -2.40 -7.66
C PHE A 105 42.03 -3.46 -6.91
N SER A 106 42.09 -4.67 -7.46
CA SER A 106 41.78 -5.96 -6.85
C SER A 106 42.95 -6.42 -5.95
N PRO A 107 42.75 -7.28 -4.91
CA PRO A 107 43.75 -7.46 -3.86
C PRO A 107 45.01 -8.20 -4.36
N VAL A 108 46.17 -7.59 -4.12
CA VAL A 108 47.47 -8.20 -4.42
C VAL A 108 47.76 -9.35 -3.44
N ASN A 109 48.08 -10.52 -3.99
CA ASN A 109 48.47 -11.71 -3.24
C ASN A 109 49.82 -11.49 -2.52
N LEU A 110 49.78 -11.45 -1.19
CA LEU A 110 50.92 -11.22 -0.28
C LEU A 110 52.08 -12.23 -0.44
N ASN A 111 51.88 -13.35 -1.13
CA ASN A 111 52.92 -14.38 -1.33
C ASN A 111 53.90 -14.08 -2.49
N ARG A 112 53.76 -12.95 -3.19
CA ARG A 112 54.67 -12.56 -4.29
C ARG A 112 55.65 -11.44 -3.95
N ILE A 113 55.72 -10.99 -2.70
CA ILE A 113 56.69 -9.99 -2.27
C ILE A 113 57.94 -10.71 -1.75
N GLY A 114 59.05 -10.54 -2.47
CA GLY A 114 60.37 -11.03 -2.07
C GLY A 114 60.84 -10.39 -0.77
N SER A 115 61.55 -11.17 0.04
CA SER A 115 62.03 -10.82 1.37
C SER A 115 62.97 -9.61 1.37
N GLY A 116 62.50 -8.49 1.88
CA GLY A 116 63.29 -7.29 2.20
C GLY A 116 62.39 -6.12 2.55
N ILE A 117 62.46 -5.68 3.81
CA ILE A 117 61.82 -4.47 4.39
C ILE A 117 60.32 -4.63 4.70
N SER A 118 60.03 -4.82 5.98
CA SER A 118 58.68 -4.67 6.56
C SER A 118 58.40 -3.20 6.85
N THR A 119 57.27 -2.66 6.38
CA THR A 119 56.86 -1.27 6.59
C THR A 119 55.79 -1.16 7.68
N TYR A 120 56.08 -0.36 8.71
CA TYR A 120 55.08 0.20 9.64
C TYR A 120 55.14 1.72 9.52
N VAL A 121 54.19 2.33 8.80
CA VAL A 121 53.89 3.77 8.90
C VAL A 121 52.50 3.85 9.52
N ARG A 122 52.40 4.35 10.75
CA ARG A 122 51.12 4.46 11.47
C ARG A 122 51.03 5.84 12.13
N ALA A 123 50.34 6.78 11.49
CA ALA A 123 49.69 7.89 12.20
C ALA A 123 48.65 8.58 11.28
N PRO A 124 47.34 8.30 11.45
CA PRO A 124 46.27 9.17 10.94
C PRO A 124 46.24 10.50 11.73
N VAL A 125 45.80 11.59 11.09
CA VAL A 125 45.64 12.92 11.73
C VAL A 125 44.40 12.97 12.64
N ASP A 126 43.34 12.25 12.27
CA ASP A 126 42.18 11.97 13.11
C ASP A 126 41.74 10.51 12.87
N TYR A 127 41.37 9.79 13.93
CA TYR A 127 40.92 8.39 13.86
C TYR A 127 39.70 8.15 14.73
N TRP A 128 38.74 7.38 14.20
CA TRP A 128 37.51 7.04 14.90
C TRP A 128 37.25 5.56 14.78
N PHE A 129 37.30 4.82 15.88
CA PHE A 129 36.89 3.42 15.93
C PHE A 129 35.52 3.34 16.58
N GLN A 130 34.51 2.90 15.83
CA GLN A 130 33.14 2.86 16.30
C GLN A 130 32.44 1.57 15.84
N ASP A 131 31.70 0.97 16.77
CA ASP A 131 30.79 -0.14 16.49
C ASP A 131 29.42 0.41 16.07
N ILE A 132 28.87 -0.12 14.98
CA ILE A 132 27.53 0.19 14.47
C ILE A 132 26.68 -1.10 14.44
N GLU A 133 25.44 -1.01 14.89
CA GLU A 133 24.49 -2.12 14.87
C GLU A 133 23.47 -1.91 13.74
N PRO A 134 22.74 -2.95 13.31
CA PRO A 134 21.70 -2.81 12.29
C PRO A 134 20.64 -1.79 12.70
N LEU A 135 20.06 -1.07 11.72
CA LEU A 135 19.14 0.08 11.86
C LEU A 135 19.75 1.38 12.41
N ASP A 136 20.99 1.34 12.92
CA ASP A 136 21.64 2.58 13.31
C ASP A 136 22.13 3.31 12.05
N VAL A 137 21.96 4.62 12.07
CA VAL A 137 22.54 5.51 11.06
C VAL A 137 23.51 6.44 11.75
N ILE A 138 24.79 6.33 11.41
CA ILE A 138 25.83 7.22 11.90
C ILE A 138 26.13 8.26 10.82
N VAL A 139 25.85 9.52 11.11
CA VAL A 139 26.18 10.64 10.25
C VAL A 139 27.49 11.26 10.73
N ALA A 140 28.46 11.33 9.83
CA ALA A 140 29.75 11.97 10.01
C ALA A 140 29.78 13.29 9.27
N ASP A 141 29.79 14.38 10.02
CA ASP A 141 29.93 15.74 9.51
C ASP A 141 31.42 16.11 9.49
N PHE A 142 31.99 16.30 8.30
CA PHE A 142 33.36 16.75 8.09
C PHE A 142 33.37 18.20 7.63
N ASN A 143 33.95 19.10 8.42
CA ASN A 143 34.12 20.51 8.04
C ASN A 143 35.48 20.74 7.39
N PHE A 144 35.53 20.70 6.06
CA PHE A 144 36.75 20.97 5.30
C PHE A 144 36.95 22.46 4.95
N ALA A 145 36.07 23.37 5.40
CA ALA A 145 36.16 24.79 5.08
C ALA A 145 37.44 25.47 5.57
N SER A 146 38.07 24.91 6.61
CA SER A 146 39.34 25.38 7.16
C SER A 146 40.59 24.82 6.46
N THR A 147 40.41 23.93 5.47
CA THR A 147 41.52 23.33 4.73
C THR A 147 42.09 24.29 3.68
N PRO A 148 43.41 24.31 3.46
CA PRO A 148 44.01 25.18 2.43
C PRO A 148 43.51 24.82 1.03
N LEU A 149 43.13 25.82 0.23
CA LEU A 149 42.69 25.62 -1.17
C LEU A 149 43.78 25.04 -2.09
N ASN A 150 45.03 25.04 -1.61
CA ASN A 150 46.21 24.65 -2.37
C ASN A 150 46.41 23.12 -2.38
N ILE A 151 45.65 22.37 -1.56
CA ILE A 151 45.74 20.91 -1.45
C ILE A 151 44.54 20.23 -2.12
N THR A 152 44.78 19.57 -3.24
CA THR A 152 43.74 18.84 -3.99
C THR A 152 43.47 17.44 -3.43
N TYR A 153 42.20 17.07 -3.37
CA TYR A 153 41.72 15.73 -3.00
C TYR A 153 42.21 14.66 -4.00
N SER A 154 42.50 13.45 -3.53
CA SER A 154 43.11 12.31 -4.26
C SER A 154 44.54 12.52 -4.77
N VAL A 155 45.12 13.72 -4.62
CA VAL A 155 46.52 14.01 -5.00
C VAL A 155 47.36 14.30 -3.76
N HIS A 156 46.89 15.21 -2.90
CA HIS A 156 47.60 15.63 -1.70
C HIS A 156 47.05 14.96 -0.44
N TRP A 157 45.73 14.76 -0.40
CA TRP A 157 45.04 14.11 0.71
C TRP A 157 43.82 13.32 0.21
N GLN A 158 43.38 12.31 0.97
CA GLN A 158 42.15 11.57 0.70
C GLN A 158 41.43 11.19 1.99
N LEU A 159 40.12 10.93 1.86
CA LEU A 159 39.31 10.32 2.91
C LEU A 159 39.19 8.83 2.59
N SER A 160 39.48 7.98 3.56
CA SER A 160 39.42 6.53 3.42
C SER A 160 38.54 5.92 4.50
N PHE A 161 37.62 5.05 4.10
CA PHE A 161 36.75 4.31 5.01
C PHE A 161 37.18 2.85 5.09
N TYR A 162 37.35 2.34 6.31
CA TYR A 162 37.80 0.98 6.58
C TYR A 162 36.77 0.22 7.40
N THR A 163 36.56 -1.05 7.05
CA THR A 163 35.76 -2.01 7.83
C THR A 163 36.67 -3.09 8.42
N ASP A 164 36.38 -3.59 9.64
CA ASP A 164 37.16 -4.61 10.37
C ASP A 164 38.45 -4.11 11.07
N GLY A 165 38.38 -2.97 11.74
CA GLY A 165 39.45 -2.52 12.64
C GLY A 165 40.73 -2.00 11.97
N GLN A 166 41.85 -2.03 12.70
CA GLN A 166 43.07 -1.27 12.30
C GLN A 166 43.78 -1.79 11.03
N GLU A 167 43.53 -3.03 10.61
CA GLU A 167 44.04 -3.66 9.37
C GLU A 167 42.90 -4.08 8.43
N GLY A 168 41.81 -3.31 8.45
CA GLY A 168 40.56 -3.60 7.75
C GLY A 168 40.59 -3.42 6.22
N THR A 169 39.53 -3.90 5.57
CA THR A 169 39.29 -3.70 4.13
C THR A 169 38.84 -2.26 3.86
N ARG A 170 39.47 -1.59 2.89
CA ARG A 170 39.04 -0.25 2.44
C ARG A 170 37.75 -0.41 1.64
N ARG A 171 36.67 0.28 2.02
CA ARG A 171 35.45 0.35 1.21
C ARG A 171 35.48 1.58 0.31
N ARG A 172 34.77 1.47 -0.81
CA ARG A 172 34.59 2.57 -1.75
C ARG A 172 33.70 3.66 -1.14
N LEU A 173 33.98 4.91 -1.46
CA LEU A 173 33.11 6.02 -1.11
C LEU A 173 32.04 6.23 -2.20
N PRO A 174 30.93 6.90 -1.87
CA PRO A 174 29.88 7.17 -2.86
C PRO A 174 30.45 7.86 -4.10
N VAL A 175 30.01 7.43 -5.30
CA VAL A 175 30.47 8.01 -6.58
C VAL A 175 30.19 9.52 -6.65
N SER A 176 29.07 9.96 -6.07
CA SER A 176 28.72 11.39 -5.92
C SER A 176 29.75 12.18 -5.13
N PHE A 177 30.38 11.54 -4.13
CA PHE A 177 31.51 12.11 -3.41
C PHE A 177 32.80 12.01 -4.24
N GLU A 178 33.08 10.91 -4.94
CA GLU A 178 34.31 10.79 -5.75
C GLU A 178 34.34 11.74 -6.97
N SER A 179 33.19 12.27 -7.39
CA SER A 179 33.07 13.20 -8.52
C SER A 179 33.89 14.48 -8.33
N ALA A 180 34.61 14.86 -9.39
CA ALA A 180 35.38 16.11 -9.47
C ALA A 180 34.51 17.38 -9.41
N LEU A 181 33.21 17.26 -9.67
CA LEU A 181 32.25 18.38 -9.60
C LEU A 181 31.88 18.76 -8.16
N THR A 182 32.11 17.85 -7.21
CA THR A 182 31.79 18.06 -5.80
C THR A 182 32.96 18.74 -5.10
N SER A 183 32.72 19.95 -4.58
CA SER A 183 33.71 20.66 -3.76
C SER A 183 34.13 19.82 -2.55
N LYS A 184 35.44 19.63 -2.38
CA LYS A 184 36.05 18.88 -1.27
C LYS A 184 36.52 19.77 -0.12
N HIS A 185 36.34 21.07 -0.28
CA HIS A 185 36.72 22.09 0.69
C HIS A 185 35.51 22.68 1.43
N ASP A 186 34.30 22.16 1.20
CA ASP A 186 33.10 22.54 1.93
C ASP A 186 32.73 21.50 2.99
N ASP A 187 31.66 21.75 3.74
CA ASP A 187 31.10 20.79 4.69
C ASP A 187 30.59 19.54 3.94
N VAL A 188 31.11 18.38 4.33
CA VAL A 188 30.83 17.07 3.74
C VAL A 188 30.13 16.23 4.80
N GLN A 189 28.93 15.78 4.50
CA GLN A 189 28.16 14.89 5.37
C GLN A 189 28.11 13.49 4.76
N LEU A 190 28.62 12.51 5.48
CA LEU A 190 28.63 11.10 5.07
C LEU A 190 27.85 10.28 6.09
N SER A 191 26.87 9.52 5.64
CA SER A 191 26.12 8.61 6.50
C SER A 191 26.56 7.17 6.28
N VAL A 192 26.64 6.43 7.39
CA VAL A 192 26.97 5.01 7.42
C VAL A 192 25.75 4.28 7.94
N ILE A 193 25.28 3.31 7.17
CA ILE A 193 24.09 2.52 7.45
C ILE A 193 24.49 1.04 7.47
N ALA A 194 24.37 0.38 8.62
CA ALA A 194 24.76 -1.01 8.75
C ALA A 194 23.56 -1.96 8.61
N ARG A 195 23.78 -3.11 7.93
CA ARG A 195 22.83 -4.24 7.91
C ARG A 195 23.25 -5.36 8.85
N VAL A 196 24.56 -5.48 9.09
CA VAL A 196 25.18 -6.43 10.01
C VAL A 196 25.99 -5.63 11.04
N PRO A 197 26.07 -6.06 12.31
CA PRO A 197 26.94 -5.42 13.28
C PRO A 197 28.39 -5.40 12.76
N ILE A 198 28.95 -4.21 12.56
CA ILE A 198 30.29 -4.03 12.01
C ILE A 198 31.04 -2.92 12.77
N SER A 199 32.36 -3.02 12.79
CA SER A 199 33.22 -1.94 13.29
C SER A 199 33.86 -1.23 12.11
N PHE A 200 33.83 0.10 12.11
CA PHE A 200 34.42 0.89 11.03
C PHE A 200 35.39 1.95 11.53
N THR A 201 36.20 2.45 10.60
CA THR A 201 37.15 3.53 10.85
C THR A 201 37.24 4.49 9.67
N TRP A 202 37.01 5.77 9.95
CA TRP A 202 37.34 6.87 9.04
C TRP A 202 38.80 7.29 9.22
N ARG A 203 39.51 7.49 8.12
CA ARG A 203 40.90 8.00 8.11
C ARG A 203 41.05 9.12 7.10
N ILE A 204 41.66 10.21 7.53
CA ILE A 204 42.17 11.24 6.64
C ILE A 204 43.64 10.92 6.39
N GLU A 205 43.99 10.70 5.14
CA GLU A 205 45.31 10.26 4.71
C GLU A 205 45.98 11.34 3.87
N ILE A 206 47.17 11.77 4.26
CA ILE A 206 48.00 12.67 3.46
C ILE A 206 48.82 11.80 2.50
N ILE A 207 48.56 11.95 1.21
CA ILE A 207 49.18 11.15 0.15
C ILE A 207 50.58 11.69 -0.16
N HIS A 208 50.74 13.02 -0.18
CA HIS A 208 51.99 13.67 -0.58
C HIS A 208 52.72 14.29 0.61
N GLY A 209 54.00 13.95 0.81
CA GLY A 209 54.81 14.42 1.96
C GLY A 209 54.96 15.95 2.04
N ILE A 210 54.98 16.65 0.89
CA ILE A 210 55.00 18.12 0.83
C ILE A 210 53.77 18.77 1.47
N SER A 211 52.67 18.03 1.65
CA SER A 211 51.40 18.52 2.20
C SER A 211 51.26 18.23 3.70
N LEU A 212 52.31 17.71 4.35
CA LEU A 212 52.29 17.40 5.78
C LEU A 212 52.08 18.65 6.65
N TRP A 213 52.48 19.83 6.18
CA TRP A 213 52.20 21.11 6.87
C TRP A 213 50.69 21.39 7.03
N ALA A 214 49.84 20.81 6.17
CA ALA A 214 48.39 20.97 6.22
C ALA A 214 47.71 20.01 7.23
N ALA A 215 48.47 19.11 7.88
CA ALA A 215 47.91 18.15 8.84
C ALA A 215 47.12 18.84 9.97
N MET A 216 47.60 19.98 10.47
CA MET A 216 46.91 20.71 11.55
C MET A 216 45.53 21.25 11.13
N SER A 217 45.27 21.42 9.83
CA SER A 217 43.96 21.85 9.33
C SER A 217 42.89 20.75 9.37
N PHE A 218 43.29 19.49 9.60
CA PHE A 218 42.38 18.34 9.68
C PHE A 218 42.10 17.90 11.12
N VAL A 219 42.55 18.64 12.13
CA VAL A 219 42.34 18.31 13.54
C VAL A 219 40.99 18.85 13.99
N ASN A 220 40.15 18.00 14.60
CA ASN A 220 38.87 18.37 15.22
C ASN A 220 37.86 18.95 14.21
N ILE A 221 37.88 18.45 12.98
CA ILE A 221 36.95 18.85 11.91
C ILE A 221 35.74 17.92 11.79
N THR A 222 35.67 16.88 12.63
CA THR A 222 34.69 15.80 12.50
C THR A 222 33.70 15.78 13.67
N ASN A 223 32.42 15.63 13.36
CA ASN A 223 31.38 15.38 14.35
C ASN A 223 30.58 14.13 13.97
N LEU A 224 30.40 13.22 14.93
CA LEU A 224 29.67 11.96 14.72
C LEU A 224 28.36 11.98 15.49
N THR A 225 27.26 11.78 14.77
CA THR A 225 25.93 11.63 15.37
C THR A 225 25.36 10.26 15.02
N ARG A 226 24.86 9.54 16.01
CA ARG A 226 24.15 8.26 15.80
C ARG A 226 22.66 8.47 16.00
N THR A 227 21.87 7.95 15.07
CA THR A 227 20.41 7.95 15.12
C THR A 227 19.87 6.53 15.03
N ARG A 228 18.75 6.27 15.70
CA ARG A 228 18.13 4.94 15.81
C ARG A 228 16.60 5.07 15.86
N PRO A 229 15.84 4.07 15.42
CA PRO A 229 14.38 4.05 15.56
C PRO A 229 13.97 4.00 17.04
N ASN A 230 12.89 4.70 17.37
CA ASN A 230 12.36 4.72 18.73
C ASN A 230 10.82 4.90 18.82
N ARG A 231 10.11 5.15 17.70
CA ARG A 231 8.68 5.55 17.74
C ARG A 231 7.68 4.49 17.27
N ALA A 232 8.10 3.41 16.62
CA ALA A 232 7.15 2.36 16.23
C ALA A 232 6.57 1.63 17.46
N VAL A 233 7.45 1.29 18.41
CA VAL A 233 7.12 1.01 19.81
C VAL A 233 8.02 1.86 20.69
N LEU A 234 7.42 2.79 21.44
CA LEU A 234 8.15 3.77 22.24
C LEU A 234 9.15 3.10 23.20
N GLY A 235 10.43 3.45 23.07
CA GLY A 235 11.52 2.94 23.90
C GLY A 235 12.21 1.67 23.39
N THR A 236 11.84 1.19 22.20
CA THR A 236 12.44 0.00 21.56
C THR A 236 12.99 0.35 20.18
N LYS A 237 13.82 -0.54 19.61
CA LYS A 237 14.36 -0.41 18.25
C LYS A 237 13.46 -1.03 17.17
N ASP A 238 12.22 -1.36 17.51
CA ASP A 238 11.30 -2.01 16.57
C ASP A 238 10.91 -1.00 15.47
N THR A 239 10.77 -1.48 14.23
CA THR A 239 10.45 -0.64 13.06
C THR A 239 9.56 -1.37 12.08
N PHE A 240 8.95 -0.62 11.16
CA PHE A 240 8.22 -1.18 10.03
C PHE A 240 9.19 -1.60 8.92
N VAL A 241 8.81 -2.66 8.20
CA VAL A 241 9.60 -3.30 7.15
C VAL A 241 8.81 -3.28 5.84
N SER A 242 9.48 -2.99 4.72
CA SER A 242 8.92 -3.14 3.40
C SER A 242 9.17 -4.55 2.86
N VAL A 243 8.21 -5.08 2.10
CA VAL A 243 8.30 -6.36 1.41
C VAL A 243 8.01 -6.14 -0.07
N LEU A 244 8.99 -6.43 -0.91
CA LEU A 244 8.90 -6.43 -2.36
C LEU A 244 8.56 -7.84 -2.85
N SER A 245 7.66 -7.92 -3.81
CA SER A 245 7.28 -9.18 -4.46
C SER A 245 7.49 -9.08 -5.96
N LYS A 246 8.14 -10.10 -6.53
CA LYS A 246 8.29 -10.23 -7.99
C LYS A 246 6.95 -10.45 -8.70
N SER A 247 5.92 -10.88 -7.97
CA SER A 247 4.57 -11.10 -8.50
C SER A 247 3.84 -9.83 -8.93
N LEU A 248 4.37 -8.63 -8.63
CA LEU A 248 3.72 -7.35 -8.91
C LEU A 248 3.93 -6.88 -10.36
N GLU A 249 4.77 -7.55 -11.15
CA GLU A 249 5.04 -7.22 -12.58
C GLU A 249 5.46 -5.76 -12.83
N LEU A 250 6.04 -5.11 -11.81
CA LEU A 250 6.61 -3.76 -11.89
C LEU A 250 8.12 -3.83 -12.11
N GLU A 251 8.68 -2.77 -12.69
CA GLU A 251 10.14 -2.57 -12.69
C GLU A 251 10.66 -2.60 -11.24
N LEU A 252 11.78 -3.29 -11.02
CA LEU A 252 12.37 -3.40 -9.69
C LEU A 252 12.99 -2.05 -9.27
N PRO A 253 12.99 -1.73 -7.97
CA PRO A 253 13.60 -0.49 -7.50
C PRO A 253 15.10 -0.47 -7.79
N LEU A 254 15.59 0.65 -8.33
CA LEU A 254 17.02 0.85 -8.60
C LEU A 254 17.85 1.02 -7.31
N ASN A 255 17.18 1.33 -6.20
CA ASN A 255 17.79 1.44 -4.88
C ASN A 255 17.84 0.10 -4.10
N LEU A 256 17.79 -1.03 -4.82
CA LEU A 256 18.09 -2.34 -4.24
C LEU A 256 19.60 -2.46 -3.95
N PRO A 257 19.99 -3.09 -2.82
CA PRO A 257 21.39 -3.27 -2.49
C PRO A 257 22.16 -4.03 -3.57
N ARG A 258 23.34 -3.53 -3.92
CA ARG A 258 24.26 -4.23 -4.83
C ARG A 258 24.98 -5.37 -4.10
N SER A 259 25.56 -6.28 -4.87
CA SER A 259 26.30 -7.44 -4.34
C SER A 259 27.50 -7.04 -3.47
N ASP A 260 28.15 -5.91 -3.78
CA ASP A 260 29.28 -5.34 -3.03
C ASP A 260 28.87 -4.52 -1.78
N GLU A 261 27.59 -4.16 -1.65
CA GLU A 261 27.01 -3.37 -0.56
C GLU A 261 26.18 -4.22 0.43
N SER A 262 26.42 -5.53 0.45
CA SER A 262 25.60 -6.50 1.22
C SER A 262 25.61 -6.28 2.74
N ASP A 263 26.70 -5.77 3.32
CA ASP A 263 26.87 -5.63 4.78
C ASP A 263 26.60 -4.22 5.33
N LEU A 264 26.92 -3.19 4.54
CA LEU A 264 26.98 -1.79 4.96
C LEU A 264 26.83 -0.86 3.75
N PHE A 265 26.11 0.25 3.92
CA PHE A 265 26.05 1.35 2.97
C PHE A 265 26.80 2.57 3.52
N VAL A 266 27.59 3.19 2.65
CA VAL A 266 28.12 4.55 2.87
C VAL A 266 27.39 5.43 1.88
N THR A 267 26.80 6.53 2.35
CA THR A 267 25.99 7.44 1.55
C THR A 267 26.46 8.87 1.73
N PHE A 268 26.36 9.69 0.68
CA PHE A 268 26.81 11.08 0.69
C PHE A 268 25.63 12.03 0.58
N THR A 269 25.37 12.78 1.65
CA THR A 269 24.23 13.70 1.70
C THR A 269 24.66 15.06 1.16
N THR A 270 24.35 15.34 -0.10
CA THR A 270 24.56 16.66 -0.71
C THR A 270 23.42 17.62 -0.39
N SER A 271 23.73 18.92 -0.38
CA SER A 271 22.73 19.99 -0.21
C SER A 271 21.76 20.13 -1.40
N LYS A 272 22.07 19.49 -2.54
CA LYS A 272 21.22 19.35 -3.73
C LYS A 272 21.31 17.90 -4.22
N PRO A 273 20.20 17.27 -4.66
CA PRO A 273 20.27 15.92 -5.22
C PRO A 273 21.26 15.90 -6.40
N THR A 274 22.11 14.89 -6.44
CA THR A 274 23.18 14.84 -7.43
C THR A 274 22.60 14.22 -8.69
N ILE A 275 22.56 14.98 -9.78
CA ILE A 275 22.28 14.38 -11.09
C ILE A 275 23.53 13.59 -11.45
N VAL A 276 23.50 12.27 -11.27
CA VAL A 276 24.44 11.40 -11.97
C VAL A 276 24.01 11.49 -13.43
N ALA A 277 24.58 12.46 -14.14
CA ALA A 277 24.46 12.48 -15.58
C ALA A 277 24.93 11.10 -16.05
N PRO A 278 24.14 10.36 -16.85
CA PRO A 278 24.67 9.17 -17.47
C PRO A 278 25.94 9.63 -18.16
N LEU A 279 27.06 8.96 -17.87
CA LEU A 279 28.29 9.14 -18.63
C LEU A 279 27.88 9.03 -20.10
N GLN A 280 27.75 10.17 -20.76
CA GLN A 280 27.58 10.22 -22.20
C GLN A 280 28.81 9.51 -22.70
N SER A 281 28.62 8.33 -23.28
CA SER A 281 29.65 7.67 -24.04
C SER A 281 30.10 8.67 -25.09
N ASP A 282 31.23 9.35 -24.83
CA ASP A 282 31.89 10.14 -25.84
C ASP A 282 32.18 9.16 -26.98
N ASN A 283 31.47 9.37 -28.09
CA ASN A 283 31.65 8.64 -29.33
C ASN A 283 33.00 9.04 -29.94
N THR A 284 34.10 8.68 -29.29
CA THR A 284 35.42 8.65 -29.88
C THR A 284 35.74 7.20 -30.16
N SER A 285 35.38 6.77 -31.37
CA SER A 285 35.90 5.58 -32.01
C SER A 285 37.43 5.58 -31.96
N THR A 286 38.03 4.63 -31.26
CA THR A 286 39.15 3.78 -31.75
C THR A 286 39.67 2.86 -30.63
N ASP A 287 39.46 1.56 -30.84
CA ASP A 287 40.30 0.43 -30.43
C ASP A 287 41.05 0.50 -29.10
N LEU A 288 40.46 -0.07 -28.05
CA LEU A 288 41.01 -1.24 -27.34
C LEU A 288 39.97 -1.74 -26.35
N SER A 289 39.86 -3.06 -26.23
CA SER A 289 39.04 -3.83 -25.29
C SER A 289 39.29 -3.44 -23.83
N SER A 290 38.69 -2.32 -23.40
CA SER A 290 38.48 -1.97 -22.01
C SER A 290 36.99 -2.16 -21.80
N GLU A 291 36.66 -3.08 -20.90
CA GLU A 291 35.30 -3.36 -20.48
C GLU A 291 34.62 -2.04 -20.13
N VAL A 292 33.73 -1.60 -21.01
CA VAL A 292 32.62 -0.75 -20.60
C VAL A 292 31.91 -1.58 -19.55
N PRO A 293 31.74 -1.14 -18.29
CA PRO A 293 30.75 -1.75 -17.44
C PRO A 293 29.41 -1.35 -18.07
N LEU A 294 29.02 -2.14 -19.06
CA LEU A 294 27.66 -2.24 -19.52
C LEU A 294 26.84 -2.38 -18.25
N ILE A 295 25.82 -1.54 -18.18
CA ILE A 295 24.58 -1.78 -17.48
C ILE A 295 24.07 -3.14 -17.98
N ASN A 296 24.67 -4.22 -17.48
CA ASN A 296 24.35 -5.61 -17.68
C ASN A 296 24.26 -6.18 -16.26
N ASP A 297 23.08 -5.98 -15.68
CA ASP A 297 22.37 -6.94 -14.84
C ASP A 297 23.18 -7.73 -13.81
N ASP A 298 23.33 -7.17 -12.60
CA ASP A 298 23.49 -7.93 -11.35
C ASP A 298 22.34 -7.69 -10.35
N PHE A 299 21.24 -7.02 -10.76
CA PHE A 299 20.02 -6.98 -9.93
C PHE A 299 19.33 -8.35 -9.85
N ALA A 300 19.56 -9.20 -10.85
CA ALA A 300 19.16 -10.60 -10.81
C ALA A 300 19.85 -11.33 -9.63
N ASP A 301 21.10 -10.98 -9.29
CA ASP A 301 21.86 -11.61 -8.19
C ASP A 301 21.31 -11.32 -6.79
N VAL A 302 20.52 -10.25 -6.59
CA VAL A 302 19.81 -10.04 -5.32
C VAL A 302 18.74 -11.11 -5.08
N PHE A 303 18.03 -11.51 -6.14
CA PHE A 303 17.03 -12.58 -6.11
C PHE A 303 17.56 -13.97 -6.50
N VAL A 304 18.81 -14.04 -7.01
CA VAL A 304 19.48 -15.29 -7.40
C VAL A 304 20.48 -15.75 -6.32
N SER A 305 21.05 -14.84 -5.51
CA SER A 305 21.84 -15.20 -4.31
C SER A 305 20.96 -15.68 -3.15
N SER A 306 19.69 -15.27 -3.11
CA SER A 306 18.66 -16.04 -2.42
C SER A 306 18.34 -17.23 -3.32
N THR A 307 18.81 -18.42 -2.95
CA THR A 307 18.56 -19.70 -3.63
C THR A 307 17.20 -19.71 -4.34
N GLU A 308 17.15 -19.92 -5.67
CA GLU A 308 16.06 -20.16 -6.67
C GLU A 308 14.56 -20.21 -6.25
N ALA A 309 14.16 -19.72 -5.08
CA ALA A 309 12.96 -20.10 -4.34
C ALA A 309 12.24 -18.92 -3.68
N ASN A 310 12.87 -17.76 -3.52
CA ASN A 310 12.25 -16.62 -2.83
C ASN A 310 11.87 -15.52 -3.83
N ASP A 311 10.60 -15.50 -4.23
CA ASP A 311 9.95 -14.43 -5.02
C ASP A 311 9.80 -13.09 -4.26
N TYR A 312 10.39 -12.99 -3.05
CA TYR A 312 10.17 -11.92 -2.08
C TYR A 312 11.48 -11.38 -1.50
N TYR A 313 11.50 -10.07 -1.24
CA TYR A 313 12.61 -9.37 -0.59
C TYR A 313 12.06 -8.45 0.50
N ALA A 314 12.62 -8.52 1.72
CA ALA A 314 12.14 -7.72 2.85
C ALA A 314 13.28 -6.91 3.47
N ASP A 315 13.08 -5.60 3.67
CA ASP A 315 14.06 -4.71 4.29
C ASP A 315 13.37 -3.48 4.94
N PRO A 316 13.92 -2.86 6.00
CA PRO A 316 13.36 -1.65 6.61
C PRO A 316 13.47 -0.38 5.75
N PHE A 317 14.09 -0.47 4.56
CA PHE A 317 14.26 0.67 3.65
C PHE A 317 12.97 0.97 2.86
N MET A 318 12.87 2.22 2.45
CA MET A 318 11.86 2.69 1.51
C MET A 318 12.25 2.29 0.08
N PRO A 319 11.49 1.44 -0.63
CA PRO A 319 11.76 1.12 -2.02
C PRO A 319 11.37 2.28 -2.95
N TYR A 320 11.99 2.33 -4.13
CA TYR A 320 11.72 3.27 -5.24
C TYR A 320 12.09 4.74 -4.99
N ILE A 321 12.07 5.21 -3.75
CA ILE A 321 12.40 6.58 -3.39
C ILE A 321 13.89 6.66 -3.01
N SER A 322 14.69 7.24 -3.90
CA SER A 322 16.13 7.46 -3.75
C SER A 322 16.55 8.86 -4.20
N ASN A 323 17.82 9.22 -3.92
CA ASN A 323 18.48 10.47 -4.29
C ASN A 323 17.68 11.72 -3.87
N CYS A 324 17.27 11.74 -2.60
CA CYS A 324 16.53 12.83 -1.98
C CYS A 324 17.45 13.75 -1.19
N ARG A 325 17.25 15.07 -1.24
CA ARG A 325 18.04 16.02 -0.44
C ARG A 325 18.05 15.65 1.05
N GLY A 326 19.25 15.48 1.61
CA GLY A 326 19.46 15.03 3.00
C GLY A 326 19.56 13.50 3.16
N PHE A 327 19.29 12.76 2.09
CA PHE A 327 19.49 11.33 1.95
C PHE A 327 20.25 11.08 0.63
N ASP A 328 20.60 9.83 0.36
CA ASP A 328 21.24 9.45 -0.91
C ASP A 328 20.36 8.33 -1.52
N SER A 329 20.92 7.17 -1.86
CA SER A 329 20.15 6.04 -2.39
C SER A 329 19.30 5.28 -1.34
N TYR A 330 19.69 5.32 -0.05
CA TYR A 330 19.05 4.52 1.00
C TYR A 330 18.40 5.38 2.08
N LEU A 331 17.18 5.00 2.48
CA LEU A 331 16.34 5.73 3.43
C LEU A 331 15.48 4.77 4.24
N TYR A 332 15.52 4.88 5.57
CA TYR A 332 14.63 4.12 6.45
C TYR A 332 13.30 4.85 6.74
N PHE A 333 12.23 4.08 6.96
CA PHE A 333 10.93 4.62 7.37
C PHE A 333 11.00 5.50 8.62
N PHE A 334 11.78 5.11 9.63
CA PHE A 334 11.88 5.89 10.87
C PHE A 334 12.54 7.25 10.65
N GLN A 335 13.47 7.38 9.69
CA GLN A 335 14.11 8.66 9.38
C GLN A 335 13.11 9.65 8.76
N LEU A 336 12.09 9.16 8.05
CA LEU A 336 11.01 9.98 7.49
C LEU A 336 10.07 10.54 8.56
N PHE A 337 9.76 9.74 9.58
CA PHE A 337 8.65 10.00 10.49
C PHE A 337 9.05 10.40 11.92
N GLU A 338 10.33 10.23 12.29
CA GLU A 338 10.86 10.60 13.61
C GLU A 338 11.70 11.89 13.58
N SER A 339 11.71 12.60 12.45
CA SER A 339 12.51 13.81 12.25
C SER A 339 12.13 14.95 13.21
N HIS A 340 13.05 15.90 13.37
CA HIS A 340 12.85 17.08 14.22
C HIS A 340 11.69 17.99 13.78
N ASN A 341 11.22 17.85 12.53
CA ASN A 341 10.11 18.61 11.97
C ASN A 341 8.74 17.99 12.30
N CYS A 342 8.70 16.78 12.84
CA CYS A 342 7.46 16.09 13.21
C CYS A 342 6.95 16.56 14.59
N SER A 343 5.63 16.62 14.78
CA SER A 343 5.02 16.83 16.11
C SER A 343 4.92 15.50 16.84
N LEU A 344 5.99 15.19 17.57
CA LEU A 344 6.14 13.96 18.33
C LEU A 344 5.64 14.16 19.77
N ILE A 345 4.63 13.39 20.15
CA ILE A 345 3.92 13.51 21.43
C ILE A 345 4.57 12.59 22.47
N SER A 346 4.51 13.01 23.73
CA SER A 346 5.04 12.26 24.87
C SER A 346 4.09 11.12 25.28
N GLU A 347 4.59 10.08 25.96
CA GLU A 347 3.75 8.96 26.41
C GLU A 347 2.57 9.39 27.28
N SER A 348 2.74 10.40 28.14
CA SER A 348 1.70 10.87 29.06
C SER A 348 0.58 11.65 28.37
N ASP A 349 0.89 12.30 27.25
CA ASP A 349 -0.05 13.15 26.52
C ASP A 349 -0.75 12.38 25.38
N THR A 350 -0.21 11.22 24.99
CA THR A 350 -0.77 10.37 23.94
C THR A 350 -2.11 9.77 24.36
N GLN A 351 -3.14 9.99 23.55
CA GLN A 351 -4.48 9.42 23.73
C GLN A 351 -4.74 8.36 22.66
N PRO A 352 -4.65 7.05 23.01
CA PRO A 352 -4.91 5.97 22.08
C PRO A 352 -6.41 5.82 21.78
N VAL A 353 -6.72 5.38 20.58
CA VAL A 353 -8.10 5.15 20.13
C VAL A 353 -8.35 3.64 20.03
N GLY A 354 -8.90 3.09 21.12
CA GLY A 354 -9.30 1.70 21.21
C GLY A 354 -10.70 1.41 20.67
N ALA A 355 -11.05 0.13 20.65
CA ALA A 355 -12.33 -0.38 20.13
C ALA A 355 -13.58 0.18 20.85
N LEU A 356 -13.46 0.54 22.13
CA LEU A 356 -14.58 1.05 22.95
C LEU A 356 -14.64 2.58 23.03
N ASN A 357 -13.69 3.26 22.39
CA ASN A 357 -13.53 4.72 22.47
C ASN A 357 -14.35 5.41 21.37
N PHE A 358 -15.68 5.22 21.41
CA PHE A 358 -16.60 5.69 20.37
C PHE A 358 -16.46 7.20 20.10
N GLY A 359 -16.17 7.55 18.85
CA GLY A 359 -16.16 8.93 18.35
C GLY A 359 -15.00 9.79 18.86
N GLN A 360 -13.97 9.20 19.45
CA GLN A 360 -12.78 9.95 19.89
C GLN A 360 -11.82 10.24 18.73
N ASN A 361 -11.15 11.40 18.81
CA ASN A 361 -10.05 11.77 17.93
C ASN A 361 -8.72 11.48 18.63
N PRO A 362 -7.71 10.96 17.91
CA PRO A 362 -6.42 10.64 18.50
C PRO A 362 -5.63 11.91 18.82
N VAL A 363 -4.90 11.86 19.93
CA VAL A 363 -3.77 12.76 20.19
C VAL A 363 -2.53 11.88 20.12
N ALA A 364 -1.85 11.88 18.98
CA ALA A 364 -0.67 11.04 18.72
C ALA A 364 0.29 11.74 17.74
N ASP A 365 1.43 11.10 17.46
CA ASP A 365 2.47 11.65 16.59
C ASP A 365 1.93 11.99 15.19
N PHE A 366 2.26 13.17 14.70
CA PHE A 366 1.92 13.62 13.36
C PHE A 366 3.18 14.14 12.67
N CYS A 367 3.37 13.78 11.41
CA CYS A 367 4.51 14.25 10.63
C CYS A 367 4.11 14.61 9.20
N TYR A 368 4.64 15.73 8.73
CA TYR A 368 4.55 16.18 7.34
C TYR A 368 5.90 16.74 6.94
N ASN A 369 6.66 15.98 6.17
CA ASN A 369 7.97 16.38 5.67
C ASN A 369 7.96 16.45 4.15
N VAL A 370 8.68 17.41 3.60
CA VAL A 370 8.83 17.59 2.16
C VAL A 370 10.31 17.52 1.82
N TYR A 371 10.65 16.65 0.87
CA TYR A 371 11.99 16.43 0.37
C TYR A 371 12.03 16.72 -1.14
N GLU A 372 13.16 17.20 -1.62
CA GLU A 372 13.42 17.40 -3.04
C GLU A 372 14.27 16.23 -3.53
N CYS A 373 13.75 15.42 -4.43
CA CYS A 373 14.38 14.18 -4.90
C CYS A 373 14.62 14.24 -6.41
N SER A 374 15.48 13.34 -6.91
CA SER A 374 15.73 13.17 -8.34
C SER A 374 15.46 11.74 -8.74
N TYR A 375 14.77 11.53 -9.88
CA TYR A 375 14.62 10.21 -10.48
C TYR A 375 16.00 9.63 -10.83
N GLU A 376 16.21 8.36 -10.51
CA GLU A 376 17.38 7.58 -10.93
C GLU A 376 17.13 6.87 -12.26
N GLU A 377 15.85 6.66 -12.62
CA GLU A 377 15.44 6.06 -13.87
C GLU A 377 15.68 7.00 -15.05
N ILE A 378 16.08 6.42 -16.18
CA ILE A 378 16.24 7.17 -17.43
C ILE A 378 14.84 7.56 -17.96
N LEU A 379 14.48 8.83 -17.80
CA LEU A 379 13.15 9.33 -18.18
C LEU A 379 12.88 9.31 -19.70
N SER A 380 13.93 9.22 -20.52
CA SER A 380 13.83 9.23 -21.98
C SER A 380 13.54 7.86 -22.61
N SER A 381 13.75 6.76 -21.88
CA SER A 381 13.46 5.40 -22.34
C SER A 381 12.21 4.87 -21.64
N VAL A 382 11.43 4.04 -22.36
CA VAL A 382 10.29 3.31 -21.79
C VAL A 382 10.67 1.84 -21.71
N GLY A 383 10.61 1.27 -20.50
CA GLY A 383 10.90 -0.14 -20.24
C GLY A 383 9.79 -1.08 -20.75
N ILE A 384 10.04 -2.39 -20.64
CA ILE A 384 9.05 -3.44 -20.96
C ILE A 384 8.01 -3.55 -19.82
N LEU A 385 8.45 -3.39 -18.57
CA LEU A 385 7.60 -3.36 -17.38
C LEU A 385 7.14 -1.93 -17.07
N ASP A 386 5.95 -1.81 -16.48
CA ASP A 386 5.43 -0.53 -16.01
C ASP A 386 6.28 -0.03 -14.83
N ARG A 387 6.58 1.27 -14.80
CA ARG A 387 7.26 1.90 -13.66
C ARG A 387 6.31 2.08 -12.48
N TRP A 388 6.87 2.16 -11.29
CA TRP A 388 6.13 2.33 -10.04
C TRP A 388 5.21 3.56 -10.00
N TYR A 389 5.49 4.60 -10.79
CA TYR A 389 4.68 5.81 -10.91
C TYR A 389 3.73 5.87 -12.13
N MET A 390 3.71 4.83 -12.98
CA MET A 390 2.86 4.78 -14.19
C MET A 390 1.45 4.21 -13.94
N ALA A 391 1.06 4.08 -12.66
CA ALA A 391 -0.22 3.52 -12.25
C ALA A 391 -1.37 4.52 -12.45
N SER A 392 -2.25 4.26 -13.43
CA SER A 392 -3.48 5.02 -13.64
C SER A 392 -4.65 4.58 -12.74
N THR A 393 -4.58 3.35 -12.22
CA THR A 393 -5.52 2.77 -11.26
C THR A 393 -4.77 2.43 -9.97
N PRO A 394 -5.43 2.40 -8.80
CA PRO A 394 -4.80 1.99 -7.55
C PRO A 394 -4.21 0.58 -7.67
N THR A 395 -2.89 0.48 -7.84
CA THR A 395 -2.15 -0.79 -7.93
C THR A 395 -1.17 -0.91 -6.77
N PRO A 396 -0.98 -2.12 -6.22
CA PRO A 396 0.02 -2.36 -5.19
C PRO A 396 1.44 -2.23 -5.77
N THR A 397 2.29 -1.42 -5.14
CA THR A 397 3.70 -1.22 -5.56
C THR A 397 4.68 -2.02 -4.71
N PHE A 398 4.46 -2.04 -3.40
CA PHE A 398 5.18 -2.86 -2.44
C PHE A 398 4.29 -3.07 -1.21
N TYR A 399 4.71 -3.91 -0.27
CA TYR A 399 3.97 -4.15 0.97
C TYR A 399 4.73 -3.55 2.17
N ILE A 400 4.00 -3.16 3.20
CA ILE A 400 4.56 -2.72 4.49
C ILE A 400 3.92 -3.51 5.63
N THR A 401 4.70 -3.85 6.65
CA THR A 401 4.17 -4.54 7.83
C THR A 401 3.21 -3.65 8.62
N SER A 402 1.99 -4.14 8.91
CA SER A 402 0.99 -3.44 9.72
C SER A 402 1.46 -3.25 11.16
N SER A 403 2.06 -4.27 11.75
CA SER A 403 2.66 -4.22 13.08
C SER A 403 4.17 -4.07 12.99
N PRO A 404 4.82 -3.37 13.93
CA PRO A 404 6.27 -3.21 13.92
C PRO A 404 6.96 -4.56 14.12
N VAL A 405 8.03 -4.79 13.36
CA VAL A 405 8.88 -5.98 13.43
C VAL A 405 9.90 -5.78 14.54
N THR A 406 10.13 -6.84 15.31
CA THR A 406 11.08 -6.80 16.43
C THR A 406 12.51 -6.69 15.92
N TYR A 407 13.34 -5.96 16.67
CA TYR A 407 14.76 -5.82 16.33
C TYR A 407 15.49 -7.17 16.13
N GLU A 408 15.17 -8.18 16.93
CA GLU A 408 15.77 -9.51 16.86
C GLU A 408 15.49 -10.24 15.53
N GLN A 409 14.31 -10.00 14.93
CA GLN A 409 13.98 -10.56 13.62
C GLN A 409 14.74 -9.85 12.50
N ILE A 410 14.96 -8.55 12.63
CA ILE A 410 15.73 -7.75 11.64
C ILE A 410 17.20 -8.17 11.64
N LEU A 411 17.76 -8.52 12.81
CA LEU A 411 19.12 -9.04 12.93
C LEU A 411 19.38 -10.35 12.16
N GLN A 412 18.33 -11.12 11.83
CA GLN A 412 18.46 -12.37 11.08
C GLN A 412 18.75 -12.14 9.59
N GLY A 413 18.64 -10.89 9.12
CA GLY A 413 18.90 -10.49 7.74
C GLY A 413 17.66 -10.55 6.83
N PRO A 414 17.76 -9.99 5.62
CA PRO A 414 16.62 -9.80 4.71
C PRO A 414 16.00 -11.10 4.20
N VAL A 415 16.80 -12.15 4.00
CA VAL A 415 16.32 -13.43 3.46
C VAL A 415 15.44 -14.15 4.49
N ALA A 416 15.93 -14.29 5.73
CA ALA A 416 15.16 -14.89 6.81
C ALA A 416 13.89 -14.08 7.12
N LEU A 417 13.99 -12.74 7.04
CA LEU A 417 12.85 -11.85 7.23
C LEU A 417 11.80 -12.00 6.12
N ALA A 418 12.24 -12.12 4.87
CA ALA A 418 11.36 -12.38 3.73
C ALA A 418 10.66 -13.74 3.85
N GLU A 419 11.38 -14.79 4.28
CA GLU A 419 10.77 -16.11 4.52
C GLU A 419 9.73 -16.06 5.63
N ALA A 420 10.02 -15.37 6.74
CA ALA A 420 9.08 -15.20 7.85
C ALA A 420 7.80 -14.45 7.43
N LEU A 421 7.94 -13.45 6.55
CA LEU A 421 6.82 -12.61 6.08
C LEU A 421 6.13 -13.13 4.82
N SER A 422 6.72 -14.09 4.10
CA SER A 422 6.16 -14.59 2.83
C SER A 422 4.79 -15.27 2.99
N ASN A 423 4.58 -15.99 4.09
CA ASN A 423 3.30 -16.65 4.41
C ASN A 423 2.18 -15.66 4.74
N ASP A 424 2.54 -14.42 5.07
CA ASP A 424 1.62 -13.37 5.49
C ASP A 424 1.08 -12.55 4.31
N ILE A 425 1.51 -12.84 3.08
CA ILE A 425 1.08 -12.11 1.88
C ILE A 425 -0.37 -12.45 1.56
N GLY A 426 -1.20 -11.41 1.48
CA GLY A 426 -2.65 -11.54 1.35
C GLY A 426 -3.38 -11.69 2.69
N SER A 427 -2.66 -11.61 3.81
CA SER A 427 -3.23 -11.45 5.15
C SER A 427 -3.24 -9.97 5.59
N ASP A 428 -3.95 -9.66 6.66
CA ASP A 428 -4.05 -8.30 7.22
C ASP A 428 -2.74 -7.80 7.89
N SER A 429 -1.71 -8.65 8.01
CA SER A 429 -0.42 -8.23 8.60
C SER A 429 0.47 -7.50 7.61
N LEU A 430 0.28 -7.69 6.30
CA LEU A 430 1.00 -7.00 5.23
C LEU A 430 0.06 -6.09 4.45
N ILE A 431 0.32 -4.80 4.54
CA ILE A 431 -0.51 -3.77 3.92
C ILE A 431 0.06 -3.45 2.54
N PRO A 432 -0.72 -3.61 1.45
CA PRO A 432 -0.28 -3.17 0.13
C PRO A 432 -0.23 -1.65 0.07
N VAL A 433 0.90 -1.11 -0.39
CA VAL A 433 1.04 0.31 -0.68
C VAL A 433 0.43 0.60 -2.04
N MET A 434 -0.76 1.18 -2.01
CA MET A 434 -1.56 1.45 -3.21
C MET A 434 -1.09 2.74 -3.87
N ALA A 435 -0.61 2.63 -5.10
CA ALA A 435 -0.17 3.77 -5.89
C ALA A 435 -1.29 4.25 -6.81
N SER A 436 -1.62 5.54 -6.74
CA SER A 436 -2.73 6.13 -7.48
C SER A 436 -2.39 7.53 -7.98
N SER A 437 -2.83 7.84 -9.20
CA SER A 437 -2.78 9.18 -9.74
C SER A 437 -3.98 10.01 -9.24
N LEU A 438 -3.70 11.22 -8.76
CA LEU A 438 -4.72 12.23 -8.42
C LEU A 438 -5.20 13.01 -9.65
N ASP A 439 -4.44 12.97 -10.75
CA ASP A 439 -4.81 13.65 -12.00
C ASP A 439 -5.61 12.70 -12.91
N SER A 440 -6.86 13.08 -13.20
CA SER A 440 -7.74 12.32 -14.11
C SER A 440 -7.22 12.24 -15.55
N ASN A 441 -6.30 13.13 -15.95
CA ASN A 441 -5.71 13.16 -17.28
C ASN A 441 -4.35 12.44 -17.35
N SER A 442 -3.91 11.79 -16.29
CA SER A 442 -2.60 11.12 -16.27
C SER A 442 -2.54 9.98 -17.28
N ASP A 443 -1.63 10.09 -18.25
CA ASP A 443 -1.27 9.00 -19.15
C ASP A 443 -0.05 8.24 -18.63
N LYS A 444 0.05 6.94 -18.93
CA LYS A 444 1.20 6.08 -18.56
C LYS A 444 2.58 6.59 -19.03
N THR A 445 2.62 7.59 -19.92
CA THR A 445 3.85 8.16 -20.46
C THR A 445 4.32 9.42 -19.76
N GLN A 446 3.57 9.93 -18.78
CA GLN A 446 3.90 11.16 -18.06
C GLN A 446 4.62 10.85 -16.74
N VAL A 447 5.45 11.80 -16.30
CA VAL A 447 6.23 11.70 -15.06
C VAL A 447 5.67 12.67 -14.03
N PRO A 448 5.35 12.22 -12.79
CA PRO A 448 4.82 13.12 -11.77
C PRO A 448 5.90 14.00 -11.14
N ARG A 449 5.54 15.23 -10.77
CA ARG A 449 6.40 16.17 -10.04
C ARG A 449 6.11 16.22 -8.55
N LEU A 450 4.95 15.73 -8.13
CA LEU A 450 4.58 15.60 -6.73
C LEU A 450 4.29 14.13 -6.42
N VAL A 451 5.09 13.55 -5.53
CA VAL A 451 4.93 12.19 -5.02
C VAL A 451 4.63 12.28 -3.53
N ARG A 452 3.43 11.94 -3.11
CA ARG A 452 3.02 11.94 -1.70
C ARG A 452 2.90 10.51 -1.18
N PHE A 453 3.73 10.17 -0.21
CA PHE A 453 3.61 8.94 0.57
C PHE A 453 2.86 9.21 1.86
N GLU A 454 1.64 8.68 1.96
CA GLU A 454 0.77 8.85 3.12
C GLU A 454 0.62 7.54 3.88
N VAL A 455 1.00 7.56 5.16
CA VAL A 455 0.86 6.44 6.10
C VAL A 455 -0.13 6.83 7.18
N GLU A 456 -1.21 6.06 7.25
CA GLU A 456 -2.29 6.25 8.20
C GLU A 456 -2.24 5.12 9.24
N TYR A 457 -2.15 5.49 10.50
CA TYR A 457 -1.91 4.54 11.57
C TYR A 457 -2.89 4.68 12.74
N GLN A 458 -3.08 3.58 13.45
CA GLN A 458 -3.77 3.52 14.72
C GLN A 458 -2.76 3.59 15.87
N GLN A 459 -3.00 4.50 16.80
CA GLN A 459 -2.35 4.46 18.11
C GLN A 459 -3.10 3.45 19.00
N VAL A 460 -2.56 2.24 19.14
CA VAL A 460 -3.21 1.12 19.86
C VAL A 460 -3.19 1.35 21.36
N ASP A 461 -1.99 1.63 21.88
CA ASP A 461 -1.70 1.97 23.28
C ASP A 461 -0.87 3.26 23.32
N ALA A 462 -0.52 3.81 24.48
CA ALA A 462 0.34 5.00 24.56
C ALA A 462 1.74 4.82 23.91
N ARG A 463 2.16 3.58 23.62
CA ARG A 463 3.50 3.25 23.10
C ARG A 463 3.53 2.64 21.70
N ARG A 464 2.49 1.91 21.29
CA ARG A 464 2.52 1.07 20.08
C ARG A 464 1.68 1.67 18.96
N LYS A 465 2.30 1.76 17.77
CA LYS A 465 1.63 2.13 16.52
C LYS A 465 1.33 0.89 15.69
N LYS A 466 0.20 0.91 15.00
CA LYS A 466 -0.17 -0.10 14.01
C LYS A 466 -0.56 0.63 12.72
N ILE A 467 0.13 0.38 11.61
CA ILE A 467 -0.26 0.93 10.31
C ILE A 467 -1.55 0.26 9.87
N ILE A 468 -2.48 1.03 9.33
CA ILE A 468 -3.77 0.54 8.82
C ILE A 468 -3.78 0.63 7.29
N THR A 469 -3.30 1.74 6.75
CA THR A 469 -3.29 2.02 5.31
C THR A 469 -2.05 2.82 4.94
N ALA A 470 -1.50 2.53 3.77
CA ALA A 470 -0.37 3.26 3.20
C ALA A 470 -0.62 3.44 1.70
N SER A 471 -0.43 4.66 1.20
CA SER A 471 -0.75 5.02 -0.18
C SER A 471 0.33 5.91 -0.77
N LEU A 472 0.56 5.75 -2.08
CA LEU A 472 1.34 6.67 -2.90
C LEU A 472 0.39 7.45 -3.80
N TYR A 473 0.46 8.77 -3.72
CA TYR A 473 -0.30 9.66 -4.57
C TYR A 473 0.63 10.41 -5.51
N PHE A 474 0.26 10.44 -6.78
CA PHE A 474 0.99 11.13 -7.83
C PHE A 474 0.17 12.31 -8.35
N ASP A 475 0.82 13.47 -8.44
CA ASP A 475 0.19 14.70 -8.92
C ASP A 475 1.21 15.56 -9.69
N GLN A 476 0.71 16.60 -10.37
CA GLN A 476 1.49 17.53 -11.18
C GLN A 476 2.34 16.80 -12.23
N PHE A 477 1.67 16.08 -13.13
CA PHE A 477 2.33 15.37 -14.22
C PHE A 477 2.90 16.36 -15.26
N ASP A 478 4.08 16.03 -15.76
CA ASP A 478 4.65 16.74 -16.90
C ASP A 478 3.82 16.54 -18.16
N VAL A 479 3.61 17.63 -18.89
CA VAL A 479 2.93 17.60 -20.20
C VAL A 479 3.86 17.01 -21.28
N ASP A 480 5.16 17.22 -21.15
CA ASP A 480 6.17 16.77 -22.11
C ASP A 480 6.66 15.35 -21.76
N LYS A 481 6.64 14.45 -22.74
CA LYS A 481 7.00 13.03 -22.58
C LYS A 481 8.51 12.75 -22.44
N PHE A 482 9.34 13.76 -22.70
CA PHE A 482 10.81 13.63 -22.76
C PHE A 482 11.47 14.78 -22.01
N THR A 483 11.07 14.99 -20.76
CA THR A 483 11.63 16.05 -19.93
C THR A 483 13.05 15.70 -19.49
N THR A 484 13.97 16.66 -19.60
CA THR A 484 15.37 16.56 -19.12
C THR A 484 15.51 16.89 -17.64
N ASN A 485 14.44 17.33 -16.99
CA ASN A 485 14.41 17.59 -15.56
C ASN A 485 14.06 16.31 -14.79
N TYR A 486 14.96 15.86 -13.91
CA TYR A 486 14.79 14.66 -13.09
C TYR A 486 14.23 14.96 -11.70
N THR A 487 14.03 16.23 -11.33
CA THR A 487 13.66 16.60 -9.95
C THR A 487 12.16 16.47 -9.66
N TYR A 488 11.78 15.93 -8.51
CA TYR A 488 10.41 15.89 -8.02
C TYR A 488 10.35 16.21 -6.51
N GLN A 489 9.16 16.59 -6.04
CA GLN A 489 8.88 16.81 -4.62
C GLN A 489 8.29 15.54 -4.01
N PHE A 490 8.92 15.06 -2.94
CA PHE A 490 8.48 13.92 -2.16
C PHE A 490 7.89 14.39 -0.83
N GLU A 491 6.59 14.14 -0.61
CA GLU A 491 5.91 14.45 0.64
C GLU A 491 5.71 13.18 1.47
N ALA A 492 6.36 13.09 2.63
CA ALA A 492 6.17 12.00 3.58
C ALA A 492 5.19 12.43 4.68
N VAL A 493 4.03 11.80 4.74
CA VAL A 493 2.93 12.13 5.66
C VAL A 493 2.65 10.94 6.57
N LEU A 494 2.76 11.15 7.88
CA LEU A 494 2.33 10.19 8.90
C LEU A 494 1.22 10.83 9.73
N ARG A 495 0.03 10.23 9.72
CA ARG A 495 -1.11 10.76 10.47
C ARG A 495 -1.87 9.69 11.27
N PRO A 496 -2.31 10.01 12.50
CA PRO A 496 -3.13 9.10 13.28
C PRO A 496 -4.61 9.15 12.84
N LEU A 497 -5.30 8.00 12.92
CA LEU A 497 -6.70 7.86 12.53
C LEU A 497 -7.67 8.02 13.71
N GLY A 498 -8.78 8.72 13.44
CA GLY A 498 -9.95 8.84 14.33
C GLY A 498 -10.76 7.55 14.51
N TYR A 499 -11.60 7.47 15.54
CA TYR A 499 -12.45 6.30 15.75
C TYR A 499 -13.34 5.99 14.54
N THR A 500 -14.00 7.00 13.97
CA THR A 500 -14.86 6.83 12.79
C THR A 500 -14.07 6.39 11.55
N GLU A 501 -12.85 6.90 11.39
CA GLU A 501 -11.97 6.56 10.28
C GLU A 501 -11.41 5.15 10.40
N LEU A 502 -11.05 4.71 11.61
CA LEU A 502 -10.65 3.34 11.93
C LEU A 502 -11.79 2.34 11.67
N VAL A 503 -13.00 2.71 12.07
CA VAL A 503 -14.20 1.91 11.82
C VAL A 503 -14.45 1.76 10.32
N ASN A 504 -14.33 2.84 9.53
CA ASN A 504 -14.52 2.79 8.08
C ASN A 504 -13.46 1.93 7.36
N ARG A 505 -12.21 1.91 7.84
CA ARG A 505 -11.11 1.11 7.29
C ARG A 505 -11.04 -0.33 7.82
N PHE A 506 -12.08 -0.80 8.49
CA PHE A 506 -12.12 -2.16 9.06
C PHE A 506 -10.95 -2.50 10.00
N ALA A 507 -10.42 -1.51 10.74
CA ALA A 507 -9.21 -1.67 11.56
C ALA A 507 -9.39 -2.53 12.83
N PHE A 508 -10.63 -2.72 13.28
CA PHE A 508 -10.94 -3.43 14.52
C PHE A 508 -11.30 -4.91 14.30
N ASP A 509 -11.38 -5.67 15.39
CA ASP A 509 -11.82 -7.06 15.35
C ASP A 509 -13.33 -7.18 15.06
N PHE A 510 -13.76 -8.32 14.51
CA PHE A 510 -15.14 -8.58 14.09
C PHE A 510 -16.18 -8.35 15.21
N VAL A 511 -15.77 -8.56 16.47
CA VAL A 511 -16.61 -8.34 17.66
C VAL A 511 -17.11 -6.89 17.74
N VAL A 512 -16.27 -5.92 17.36
CA VAL A 512 -16.63 -4.49 17.40
C VAL A 512 -17.73 -4.20 16.39
N TYR A 513 -17.58 -4.67 15.15
CA TYR A 513 -18.59 -4.51 14.11
C TYR A 513 -19.91 -5.21 14.47
N PHE A 514 -19.84 -6.43 15.01
CA PHE A 514 -21.02 -7.14 15.48
C PHE A 514 -21.79 -6.36 16.56
N THR A 515 -21.09 -5.83 17.57
CA THR A 515 -21.70 -5.02 18.62
C THR A 515 -22.25 -3.69 18.10
N LEU A 516 -21.56 -3.04 17.17
CA LEU A 516 -21.99 -1.80 16.53
C LEU A 516 -23.29 -2.01 15.74
N PHE A 517 -23.41 -3.08 14.96
CA PHE A 517 -24.63 -3.40 14.23
C PHE A 517 -25.81 -3.75 15.13
N ILE A 518 -25.58 -4.52 16.21
CA ILE A 518 -26.61 -4.78 17.22
C ILE A 518 -27.05 -3.49 17.90
N GLY A 519 -26.10 -2.61 18.23
CA GLY A 519 -26.37 -1.30 18.81
C GLY A 519 -27.26 -0.45 17.93
N ILE A 520 -26.89 -0.27 16.66
CA ILE A 520 -27.68 0.50 15.67
C ILE A 520 -29.06 -0.13 15.50
N GLY A 521 -29.15 -1.45 15.35
CA GLY A 521 -30.44 -2.15 15.24
C GLY A 521 -31.34 -1.93 16.46
N THR A 522 -30.76 -1.98 17.67
CA THR A 522 -31.49 -1.75 18.92
C THR A 522 -32.01 -0.32 19.01
N VAL A 523 -31.20 0.67 18.64
CA VAL A 523 -31.61 2.08 18.59
C VAL A 523 -32.73 2.29 17.58
N MET A 524 -32.65 1.67 16.39
CA MET A 524 -33.71 1.75 15.38
C MET A 524 -35.02 1.13 15.89
N CYS A 525 -34.97 -0.05 16.51
CA CYS A 525 -36.14 -0.65 17.13
C CYS A 525 -36.73 0.24 18.24
N ALA A 526 -35.89 0.87 19.07
CA ALA A 526 -36.32 1.80 20.10
C ALA A 526 -37.03 3.03 19.50
N CYS A 527 -36.51 3.61 18.41
CA CYS A 527 -37.15 4.71 17.69
C CYS A 527 -38.55 4.31 17.18
N VAL A 528 -38.70 3.13 16.59
CA VAL A 528 -40.01 2.61 16.14
C VAL A 528 -40.97 2.41 17.30
N VAL A 529 -40.50 1.90 18.45
CA VAL A 529 -41.32 1.72 19.66
C VAL A 529 -41.77 3.06 20.23
N VAL A 530 -40.88 4.05 20.32
CA VAL A 530 -41.20 5.42 20.76
C VAL A 530 -42.26 6.01 19.83
N TYR A 531 -42.06 5.89 18.53
CA TYR A 531 -42.98 6.39 17.52
C TYR A 531 -44.36 5.75 17.61
N TRP A 532 -44.41 4.41 17.66
CA TRP A 532 -45.65 3.66 17.85
C TRP A 532 -46.37 4.07 19.14
N SER A 533 -45.62 4.27 20.22
CA SER A 533 -46.16 4.71 21.50
C SER A 533 -46.79 6.10 21.41
N LEU A 534 -46.11 7.06 20.75
CA LEU A 534 -46.63 8.41 20.50
C LEU A 534 -47.94 8.36 19.70
N HIS A 535 -48.00 7.59 18.61
CA HIS A 535 -49.22 7.46 17.81
C HIS A 535 -50.35 6.77 18.59
N LYS A 536 -50.03 5.78 19.41
CA LYS A 536 -51.02 5.13 20.29
C LYS A 536 -51.56 6.08 21.36
N LEU A 537 -50.75 7.01 21.87
CA LEU A 537 -51.17 8.04 22.81
C LEU A 537 -52.03 9.12 22.14
N LEU A 538 -51.63 9.58 20.95
CA LEU A 538 -52.31 10.64 20.18
C LEU A 538 -53.56 10.16 19.42
N SER A 539 -53.66 8.86 19.11
CA SER A 539 -54.80 8.30 18.39
C SER A 539 -56.10 8.40 19.20
N ARG A 540 -57.13 8.97 18.57
CA ARG A 540 -58.50 9.09 19.13
C ARG A 540 -59.38 7.87 18.86
N VAL A 541 -58.79 6.75 18.46
CA VAL A 541 -59.52 5.53 18.09
C VAL A 541 -60.06 4.85 19.35
N LYS A 542 -61.37 4.56 19.39
CA LYS A 542 -62.08 4.02 20.57
C LYS A 542 -61.58 2.65 21.04
N PHE A 543 -61.08 1.82 20.13
CA PHE A 543 -60.55 0.49 20.44
C PHE A 543 -59.04 0.48 20.18
N LYS A 544 -58.24 0.56 21.24
CA LYS A 544 -56.79 0.40 21.15
C LYS A 544 -56.47 -1.10 21.12
N SER A 545 -55.83 -1.59 20.06
CA SER A 545 -55.44 -3.00 19.98
C SER A 545 -54.36 -3.32 21.03
N THR A 546 -54.45 -4.52 21.62
CA THR A 546 -53.36 -5.10 22.42
C THR A 546 -52.25 -5.54 21.48
N PHE A 547 -51.02 -5.14 21.76
CA PHE A 547 -49.86 -5.53 20.95
C PHE A 547 -49.53 -7.00 21.22
N LYS A 548 -49.85 -7.87 20.27
CA LYS A 548 -49.55 -9.30 20.33
C LYS A 548 -48.36 -9.62 19.42
N LEU A 549 -47.18 -9.13 19.80
CA LEU A 549 -45.97 -9.26 18.99
C LEU A 549 -45.61 -10.71 18.72
N TRP A 550 -45.60 -11.53 19.76
CA TRP A 550 -45.22 -12.93 19.65
C TRP A 550 -46.17 -13.71 18.74
N ASP A 551 -47.49 -13.54 18.92
CA ASP A 551 -48.48 -14.18 18.05
C ASP A 551 -48.31 -13.71 16.59
N PHE A 552 -48.02 -12.43 16.38
CA PHE A 552 -47.78 -11.86 15.05
C PHE A 552 -46.50 -12.42 14.40
N LEU A 553 -45.37 -12.41 15.11
CA LEU A 553 -44.10 -12.93 14.60
C LEU A 553 -44.16 -14.44 14.33
N MET A 554 -44.77 -15.21 15.24
CA MET A 554 -44.99 -16.64 15.02
C MET A 554 -45.92 -16.90 13.84
N LEU A 555 -46.92 -16.06 13.58
CA LEU A 555 -47.83 -16.24 12.47
C LEU A 555 -47.23 -15.80 11.12
N SER A 556 -46.49 -14.69 11.11
CA SER A 556 -45.90 -14.07 9.91
C SER A 556 -44.62 -14.79 9.48
N GLU A 557 -43.65 -14.92 10.39
CA GLU A 557 -42.26 -15.26 10.05
C GLU A 557 -41.95 -16.76 10.14
N SER A 558 -42.70 -17.54 10.91
CA SER A 558 -42.37 -18.97 11.13
C SER A 558 -42.35 -19.80 9.85
N LYS A 559 -43.33 -19.61 8.95
CA LYS A 559 -43.46 -20.39 7.71
C LYS A 559 -42.35 -20.05 6.70
N PRO A 560 -42.03 -18.77 6.43
CA PRO A 560 -40.85 -18.40 5.65
C PRO A 560 -39.55 -18.98 6.21
N LEU A 561 -39.33 -18.88 7.53
CA LEU A 561 -38.10 -19.38 8.17
C LEU A 561 -37.93 -20.89 8.01
N ILE A 562 -38.99 -21.68 8.20
CA ILE A 562 -38.96 -23.12 7.94
C ILE A 562 -38.63 -23.40 6.46
N GLY A 563 -39.21 -22.62 5.54
CA GLY A 563 -38.91 -22.71 4.11
C GLY A 563 -37.43 -22.45 3.79
N ILE A 564 -36.86 -21.38 4.35
CA ILE A 564 -35.44 -21.02 4.17
C ILE A 564 -34.55 -22.12 4.75
N ALA A 565 -34.83 -22.61 5.96
CA ALA A 565 -34.04 -23.67 6.58
C ALA A 565 -34.03 -24.94 5.73
N LEU A 566 -35.18 -25.38 5.22
CA LEU A 566 -35.30 -26.56 4.37
C LEU A 566 -34.63 -26.38 2.99
N PHE A 567 -34.63 -25.17 2.44
CA PHE A 567 -34.04 -24.88 1.13
C PHE A 567 -32.53 -24.60 1.18
N SER A 568 -32.03 -24.05 2.29
CA SER A 568 -30.62 -23.73 2.48
C SER A 568 -29.74 -24.98 2.48
N ALA A 569 -30.14 -26.04 3.19
CA ALA A 569 -29.37 -27.29 3.29
C ALA A 569 -29.02 -27.92 1.91
N PRO A 570 -29.97 -28.15 0.99
CA PRO A 570 -29.62 -28.72 -0.32
C PRO A 570 -28.79 -27.76 -1.18
N ILE A 571 -28.99 -26.44 -1.07
CA ILE A 571 -28.12 -25.48 -1.76
C ILE A 571 -26.70 -25.57 -1.24
N PHE A 572 -26.49 -25.53 0.09
CA PHE A 572 -25.16 -25.63 0.68
C PHE A 572 -24.44 -26.91 0.26
N ILE A 573 -25.16 -28.04 0.18
CA ILE A 573 -24.59 -29.30 -0.31
C ILE A 573 -24.16 -29.16 -1.78
N ILE A 574 -24.99 -28.58 -2.64
CA ILE A 574 -24.63 -28.37 -4.05
C ILE A 574 -23.45 -27.42 -4.20
N LEU A 575 -23.42 -26.32 -3.43
CA LEU A 575 -22.31 -25.36 -3.43
C LEU A 575 -21.01 -26.00 -2.96
N ALA A 576 -21.06 -26.80 -1.89
CA ALA A 576 -19.90 -27.54 -1.38
C ALA A 576 -19.38 -28.58 -2.39
N ILE A 577 -20.27 -29.22 -3.16
CA ILE A 577 -19.87 -30.12 -4.25
C ILE A 577 -19.20 -29.33 -5.38
N ILE A 578 -19.75 -28.18 -5.78
CA ILE A 578 -19.16 -27.33 -6.81
C ILE A 578 -17.77 -26.85 -6.39
N ASP A 579 -17.64 -26.39 -5.14
CA ASP A 579 -16.37 -25.96 -4.56
C ASP A 579 -15.35 -27.12 -4.49
N PHE A 580 -15.76 -28.27 -3.96
CA PHE A 580 -14.88 -29.43 -3.89
C PHE A 580 -14.37 -29.87 -5.27
N VAL A 581 -15.24 -29.92 -6.28
CA VAL A 581 -14.89 -30.40 -7.63
C VAL A 581 -14.09 -29.37 -8.43
N LEU A 582 -14.49 -28.10 -8.42
CA LEU A 582 -13.89 -27.05 -9.26
C LEU A 582 -12.76 -26.29 -8.58
N ILE A 583 -12.77 -26.20 -7.25
CA ILE A 583 -11.79 -25.43 -6.47
C ILE A 583 -10.76 -26.35 -5.83
N THR A 584 -11.19 -27.35 -5.05
CA THR A 584 -10.27 -28.20 -4.27
C THR A 584 -9.58 -29.26 -5.12
N MET A 585 -10.36 -30.01 -5.90
CA MET A 585 -9.84 -31.07 -6.76
C MET A 585 -9.26 -30.56 -8.09
N ASP A 586 -9.62 -29.32 -8.47
CA ASP A 586 -9.36 -28.72 -9.80
C ASP A 586 -9.48 -29.73 -10.95
N ALA A 587 -10.60 -30.46 -10.98
CA ALA A 587 -10.78 -31.62 -11.86
C ALA A 587 -10.62 -31.30 -13.35
N PHE A 588 -10.65 -30.01 -13.72
CA PHE A 588 -10.55 -29.54 -15.09
C PHE A 588 -9.32 -28.65 -15.35
N GLY A 589 -8.38 -28.51 -14.40
CA GLY A 589 -7.23 -27.60 -14.52
C GLY A 589 -6.35 -27.85 -15.75
N SER A 590 -6.28 -29.11 -16.21
CA SER A 590 -5.52 -29.50 -17.41
C SER A 590 -6.16 -29.10 -18.74
N TYR A 591 -7.43 -28.67 -18.74
CA TYR A 591 -8.15 -28.28 -19.94
C TYR A 591 -8.10 -26.76 -20.11
N SER A 592 -7.82 -26.31 -21.33
CA SER A 592 -7.90 -24.89 -21.68
C SER A 592 -9.35 -24.39 -21.74
N GLY A 593 -9.52 -23.08 -21.57
CA GLY A 593 -10.82 -22.40 -21.66
C GLY A 593 -11.19 -21.91 -23.07
N SER A 594 -10.27 -22.00 -24.04
CA SER A 594 -10.49 -21.57 -25.42
C SER A 594 -10.35 -22.73 -26.38
N PHE A 595 -11.27 -22.83 -27.33
CA PHE A 595 -11.19 -23.82 -28.42
C PHE A 595 -9.96 -23.62 -29.32
N ALA A 596 -9.34 -22.43 -29.29
CA ALA A 596 -8.18 -22.10 -30.12
C ALA A 596 -6.83 -22.44 -29.47
N ASN A 597 -6.79 -22.69 -28.15
CA ASN A 597 -5.53 -22.96 -27.44
C ASN A 597 -5.62 -24.33 -26.76
N PHE A 598 -4.88 -25.32 -27.23
CA PHE A 598 -4.83 -26.67 -26.62
C PHE A 598 -3.59 -26.88 -25.75
N ALA A 599 -2.77 -25.84 -25.56
CA ALA A 599 -1.62 -25.92 -24.67
C ALA A 599 -2.08 -26.01 -23.20
N THR A 600 -1.21 -26.58 -22.36
CA THR A 600 -1.40 -26.55 -20.91
C THR A 600 -1.39 -25.08 -20.45
N PRO A 601 -2.45 -24.60 -19.77
CA PRO A 601 -2.57 -23.20 -19.41
C PRO A 601 -1.50 -22.79 -18.41
N SER A 602 -1.02 -21.54 -18.53
CA SER A 602 -0.21 -20.93 -17.48
C SER A 602 -1.04 -20.74 -16.20
N TYR A 603 -0.39 -20.52 -15.05
CA TYR A 603 -1.07 -20.32 -13.76
C TYR A 603 -2.15 -19.22 -13.81
N VAL A 604 -1.88 -18.12 -14.51
CA VAL A 604 -2.80 -16.98 -14.67
C VAL A 604 -4.01 -17.34 -15.54
N GLU A 605 -3.78 -18.05 -16.65
CA GLU A 605 -4.84 -18.51 -17.54
C GLU A 605 -5.73 -19.54 -16.85
N ALA A 606 -5.13 -20.47 -16.09
CA ALA A 606 -5.85 -21.49 -15.33
C ALA A 606 -6.80 -20.87 -14.30
N LYS A 607 -6.35 -19.82 -13.57
CA LYS A 607 -7.19 -19.08 -12.62
C LYS A 607 -8.39 -18.44 -13.31
N THR A 608 -8.18 -17.83 -14.48
CA THR A 608 -9.25 -17.19 -15.27
C THR A 608 -10.28 -18.22 -15.76
N TYR A 609 -9.81 -19.37 -16.26
CA TYR A 609 -10.70 -20.44 -16.74
C TYR A 609 -11.50 -21.08 -15.61
N ARG A 610 -10.90 -21.24 -14.43
CA ARG A 610 -11.59 -21.72 -13.23
C ARG A 610 -12.71 -20.77 -12.81
N GLY A 611 -12.46 -19.46 -12.82
CA GLY A 611 -13.49 -18.44 -12.59
C GLY A 611 -14.66 -18.54 -13.59
N GLY A 612 -14.34 -18.69 -14.88
CA GLY A 612 -15.36 -18.86 -15.93
C GLY A 612 -16.23 -20.11 -15.74
N ARG A 613 -15.63 -21.25 -15.37
CA ARG A 613 -16.38 -22.50 -15.10
C ARG A 613 -17.32 -22.36 -13.91
N LEU A 614 -16.84 -21.74 -12.84
CA LEU A 614 -17.62 -21.48 -11.64
C LEU A 614 -18.81 -20.55 -11.95
N ALA A 615 -18.62 -19.53 -12.78
CA ALA A 615 -19.70 -18.67 -13.25
C ALA A 615 -20.77 -19.43 -14.04
N VAL A 616 -20.37 -20.32 -14.96
CA VAL A 616 -21.31 -21.17 -15.72
C VAL A 616 -22.06 -22.14 -14.80
N ALA A 617 -21.39 -22.72 -13.80
CA ALA A 617 -22.02 -23.59 -12.81
C ALA A 617 -23.12 -22.85 -12.01
N PHE A 618 -22.87 -21.61 -11.58
CA PHE A 618 -23.89 -20.81 -10.89
C PHE A 618 -25.02 -20.35 -11.79
N LEU A 619 -24.74 -19.97 -13.05
CA LEU A 619 -25.78 -19.62 -14.02
C LEU A 619 -26.72 -20.79 -14.31
N THR A 620 -26.15 -22.00 -14.47
CA THR A 620 -26.95 -23.22 -14.71
C THR A 620 -27.78 -23.60 -13.50
N LEU A 621 -27.22 -23.51 -12.29
CA LEU A 621 -27.95 -23.73 -11.04
C LEU A 621 -29.10 -22.72 -10.87
N GLY A 622 -28.85 -21.43 -11.12
CA GLY A 622 -29.85 -20.38 -11.05
C GLY A 622 -30.98 -20.57 -12.06
N PHE A 623 -30.65 -20.88 -13.31
CA PHE A 623 -31.65 -21.19 -14.35
C PHE A 623 -32.49 -22.41 -13.97
N HIS A 624 -31.85 -23.47 -13.48
CA HIS A 624 -32.55 -24.65 -12.98
C HIS A 624 -33.51 -24.32 -11.82
N GLY A 625 -33.08 -23.47 -10.89
CA GLY A 625 -33.89 -22.96 -9.79
C GLY A 625 -35.13 -22.21 -10.28
N ILE A 626 -34.98 -21.32 -11.28
CA ILE A 626 -36.12 -20.60 -11.90
C ILE A 626 -37.08 -21.59 -12.58
N CYS A 627 -36.55 -22.58 -13.31
CA CYS A 627 -37.37 -23.61 -13.94
C CYS A 627 -38.16 -24.42 -12.91
N LEU A 628 -37.53 -24.89 -11.84
CA LEU A 628 -38.22 -25.60 -10.75
C LEU A 628 -39.26 -24.71 -10.05
N GLY A 629 -38.90 -23.45 -9.76
CA GLY A 629 -39.81 -22.46 -9.19
C GLY A 629 -41.05 -22.26 -10.05
N SER A 630 -40.92 -22.16 -11.38
CA SER A 630 -42.05 -22.04 -12.29
C SER A 630 -43.00 -23.25 -12.23
N GLN A 631 -42.48 -24.45 -11.96
CA GLN A 631 -43.27 -25.67 -11.84
C GLN A 631 -44.01 -25.76 -10.51
N LEU A 632 -43.41 -25.22 -9.44
CA LEU A 632 -43.97 -25.12 -8.10
C LEU A 632 -45.09 -24.06 -8.04
N PHE A 633 -44.85 -22.85 -8.54
CA PHE A 633 -45.84 -21.77 -8.52
C PHE A 633 -47.01 -22.00 -9.49
N ILE A 634 -46.79 -22.71 -10.60
CA ILE A 634 -47.84 -23.04 -11.58
C ILE A 634 -47.94 -24.57 -11.70
N PRO A 635 -48.57 -25.29 -10.76
CA PRO A 635 -48.58 -26.76 -10.74
C PRO A 635 -49.36 -27.36 -11.92
N LYS A 636 -48.92 -28.53 -12.42
CA LYS A 636 -49.59 -29.26 -13.53
C LYS A 636 -50.94 -29.83 -13.15
N LYS A 637 -51.14 -30.18 -11.87
CA LYS A 637 -52.40 -30.68 -11.31
C LYS A 637 -52.72 -29.87 -10.06
N VAL A 638 -53.93 -29.32 -9.96
CA VAL A 638 -54.44 -28.79 -8.70
C VAL A 638 -54.70 -30.00 -7.81
N ARG A 639 -53.68 -30.44 -7.06
CA ARG A 639 -53.85 -31.52 -6.10
C ARG A 639 -54.63 -30.95 -4.92
N ARG A 640 -55.97 -31.01 -5.01
CA ARG A 640 -56.94 -31.19 -3.93
C ARG A 640 -56.45 -30.76 -2.52
N VAL A 641 -56.34 -29.45 -2.24
CA VAL A 641 -56.22 -28.91 -0.85
C VAL A 641 -57.51 -28.17 -0.49
N ARG A 642 -58.64 -28.80 -0.77
CA ARG A 642 -59.97 -28.36 -0.31
C ARG A 642 -60.78 -29.53 0.21
N SER A 643 -60.10 -30.49 0.83
CA SER A 643 -60.71 -31.71 1.40
C SER A 643 -61.09 -31.54 2.87
N ILE A 644 -61.23 -30.31 3.39
CA ILE A 644 -61.56 -30.12 4.81
C ILE A 644 -62.94 -29.47 5.02
N GLU A 645 -63.55 -28.73 4.08
CA GLU A 645 -64.81 -28.00 4.40
C GLU A 645 -65.81 -27.80 3.25
N MET A 646 -66.10 -28.79 2.41
CA MET A 646 -67.29 -28.69 1.54
C MET A 646 -68.09 -30.00 1.47
N ASN A 647 -69.41 -29.86 1.71
CA ASN A 647 -70.43 -30.89 1.59
C ASN A 647 -70.27 -31.73 0.31
N GLY A 648 -70.37 -33.06 0.46
CA GLY A 648 -70.08 -34.07 -0.58
C GLY A 648 -70.77 -33.81 -1.93
N ASP A 649 -72.00 -33.30 -1.93
CA ASP A 649 -72.79 -33.10 -3.15
C ASP A 649 -72.20 -32.02 -4.09
N ARG A 650 -71.55 -30.99 -3.54
CA ARG A 650 -70.86 -29.96 -4.36
C ARG A 650 -69.53 -30.46 -4.89
N HIS A 651 -68.92 -31.43 -4.23
CA HIS A 651 -67.65 -32.01 -4.68
C HIS A 651 -67.86 -32.86 -5.92
N GLU A 652 -68.94 -33.64 -5.94
CA GLU A 652 -69.31 -34.51 -7.05
C GLU A 652 -69.74 -33.71 -8.29
N GLN A 653 -70.50 -32.63 -8.10
CA GLN A 653 -70.87 -31.71 -9.19
C GLN A 653 -69.65 -30.98 -9.79
N PHE A 654 -68.66 -30.62 -8.96
CA PHE A 654 -67.43 -30.00 -9.43
C PHE A 654 -66.53 -31.01 -10.17
N GLU A 655 -66.39 -32.23 -9.67
CA GLU A 655 -65.65 -33.29 -10.37
C GLU A 655 -66.32 -33.67 -11.70
N ALA A 656 -67.65 -33.73 -11.75
CA ALA A 656 -68.40 -33.93 -12.98
C ALA A 656 -68.21 -32.77 -13.98
N ALA A 657 -68.18 -31.52 -13.53
CA ALA A 657 -67.92 -30.36 -14.38
C ALA A 657 -66.48 -30.32 -14.90
N VAL A 658 -65.50 -30.74 -14.10
CA VAL A 658 -64.09 -30.84 -14.52
C VAL A 658 -63.90 -31.96 -15.55
N ASN A 659 -64.51 -33.12 -15.33
CA ASN A 659 -64.46 -34.24 -16.27
C ASN A 659 -65.21 -33.91 -17.58
N ALA A 660 -66.30 -33.15 -17.51
CA ALA A 660 -67.00 -32.65 -18.70
C ALA A 660 -66.14 -31.65 -19.49
N ALA A 661 -65.44 -30.73 -18.81
CA ALA A 661 -64.49 -29.82 -19.45
C ALA A 661 -63.25 -30.52 -20.04
N GLU A 662 -62.87 -31.69 -19.50
CA GLU A 662 -61.78 -32.52 -20.01
C GLU A 662 -62.18 -33.33 -21.26
N SER A 663 -63.50 -33.46 -21.53
CA SER A 663 -64.06 -34.17 -22.68
C SER A 663 -64.32 -33.28 -23.91
N GLU A 664 -64.13 -31.95 -23.80
CA GLU A 664 -64.15 -31.08 -24.99
C GLU A 664 -62.89 -31.32 -25.83
N PRO A 665 -62.98 -31.40 -27.17
CA PRO A 665 -61.82 -31.56 -28.03
C PRO A 665 -60.96 -30.29 -27.96
N ILE A 666 -59.97 -30.29 -27.07
CA ILE A 666 -59.01 -29.20 -26.92
C ILE A 666 -58.23 -29.06 -28.23
N ASP A 667 -58.26 -27.87 -28.82
CA ASP A 667 -57.35 -27.48 -29.90
C ASP A 667 -55.91 -27.85 -29.51
N ARG A 668 -55.31 -28.81 -30.22
CA ARG A 668 -53.98 -29.40 -29.89
C ARG A 668 -52.83 -28.37 -29.90
N THR A 669 -53.07 -27.15 -30.34
CA THR A 669 -52.09 -26.06 -30.44
C THR A 669 -52.04 -25.14 -29.21
N TRP A 670 -53.05 -25.12 -28.32
CA TRP A 670 -53.10 -24.18 -27.20
C TRP A 670 -52.89 -24.85 -25.83
N HIS A 671 -51.67 -24.73 -25.29
CA HIS A 671 -51.32 -25.17 -23.93
C HIS A 671 -51.13 -23.99 -22.96
N PRO A 672 -52.21 -23.41 -22.38
CA PRO A 672 -52.16 -22.15 -21.64
C PRO A 672 -51.21 -22.19 -20.44
N ARG A 673 -51.08 -23.35 -19.77
CA ARG A 673 -50.17 -23.51 -18.61
C ARG A 673 -48.71 -23.53 -19.02
N LEU A 674 -48.39 -24.14 -20.16
CA LEU A 674 -47.03 -24.18 -20.69
C LEU A 674 -46.59 -22.78 -21.11
N TRP A 675 -47.45 -22.07 -21.84
CA TRP A 675 -47.25 -20.66 -22.20
C TRP A 675 -47.11 -19.76 -20.98
N LYS A 676 -47.91 -19.97 -19.94
CA LYS A 676 -47.81 -19.20 -18.68
C LYS A 676 -46.50 -19.45 -17.93
N ARG A 677 -46.04 -20.70 -17.87
CA ARG A 677 -44.74 -21.05 -17.28
C ARG A 677 -43.59 -20.44 -18.08
N PHE A 678 -43.65 -20.54 -19.41
CA PHE A 678 -42.65 -19.93 -20.28
C PHE A 678 -42.61 -18.41 -20.14
N HIS A 679 -43.78 -17.75 -20.10
CA HIS A 679 -43.91 -16.32 -19.84
C HIS A 679 -43.31 -15.93 -18.49
N PHE A 680 -43.57 -16.72 -17.43
CA PHE A 680 -42.99 -16.48 -16.11
C PHE A 680 -41.47 -16.64 -16.08
N VAL A 681 -40.92 -17.70 -16.69
CA VAL A 681 -39.47 -17.90 -16.80
C VAL A 681 -38.81 -16.77 -17.59
N SER A 682 -39.38 -16.40 -18.74
CA SER A 682 -38.92 -15.26 -19.55
C SER A 682 -38.97 -13.94 -18.76
N SER A 683 -40.05 -13.72 -18.01
CA SER A 683 -40.20 -12.56 -17.12
C SER A 683 -39.13 -12.53 -16.02
N CYS A 684 -38.82 -13.68 -15.40
CA CYS A 684 -37.74 -13.79 -14.41
C CYS A 684 -36.39 -13.46 -15.03
N LEU A 685 -36.07 -14.00 -16.20
CA LEU A 685 -34.82 -13.71 -16.91
C LEU A 685 -34.70 -12.22 -17.27
N PHE A 686 -35.77 -11.62 -17.79
CA PHE A 686 -35.81 -10.20 -18.12
C PHE A 686 -35.55 -9.33 -16.89
N VAL A 687 -36.22 -9.61 -15.78
CA VAL A 687 -35.99 -8.89 -14.51
C VAL A 687 -34.56 -9.12 -14.01
N SER A 688 -34.05 -10.35 -14.04
CA SER A 688 -32.67 -10.65 -13.63
C SER A 688 -31.63 -9.85 -14.43
N CYS A 689 -31.80 -9.68 -15.74
CA CYS A 689 -30.91 -8.83 -16.54
C CYS A 689 -30.91 -7.37 -16.06
N ILE A 690 -32.08 -6.83 -15.70
CA ILE A 690 -32.19 -5.47 -15.14
C ILE A 690 -31.50 -5.41 -13.77
N LEU A 691 -31.69 -6.43 -12.91
CA LEU A 691 -31.07 -6.47 -11.59
C LEU A 691 -29.54 -6.56 -11.67
N VAL A 692 -28.98 -7.27 -12.66
CA VAL A 692 -27.53 -7.30 -12.89
C VAL A 692 -27.02 -5.91 -13.28
N PHE A 693 -27.73 -5.18 -14.14
CA PHE A 693 -27.36 -3.80 -14.47
C PHE A 693 -27.39 -2.88 -13.24
N MET A 694 -28.37 -3.08 -12.34
CA MET A 694 -28.43 -2.35 -11.07
C MET A 694 -27.23 -2.65 -10.17
N ILE A 695 -26.78 -3.90 -10.10
CA ILE A 695 -25.57 -4.27 -9.35
C ILE A 695 -24.33 -3.64 -9.98
N GLU A 696 -24.18 -3.72 -11.31
CA GLU A 696 -23.05 -3.09 -12.00
C GLU A 696 -22.99 -1.58 -11.75
N TYR A 697 -24.15 -0.91 -11.75
CA TYR A 697 -24.24 0.51 -11.43
C TYR A 697 -23.76 0.83 -10.01
N SER A 698 -23.90 -0.10 -9.05
CA SER A 698 -23.42 0.11 -7.68
C SER A 698 -21.88 0.20 -7.57
N TYR A 699 -21.14 -0.36 -8.54
CA TYR A 699 -19.69 -0.20 -8.62
C TYR A 699 -19.25 1.09 -9.33
N SER A 700 -20.19 1.90 -9.83
CA SER A 700 -19.84 3.14 -10.52
C SER A 700 -19.41 4.25 -9.55
N VAL A 701 -18.51 5.13 -10.02
CA VAL A 701 -18.07 6.31 -9.26
C VAL A 701 -19.26 7.20 -8.86
N MET A 702 -20.28 7.31 -9.73
CA MET A 702 -21.49 8.08 -9.45
C MET A 702 -22.27 7.53 -8.25
N PHE A 703 -22.34 6.21 -8.08
CA PHE A 703 -22.99 5.58 -6.94
C PHE A 703 -22.20 5.82 -5.65
N SER A 704 -20.87 5.71 -5.72
CA SER A 704 -19.98 5.99 -4.60
C SER A 704 -20.12 7.42 -4.09
N THR A 705 -20.20 8.42 -4.98
CA THR A 705 -20.32 9.83 -4.59
C THR A 705 -21.70 10.19 -4.03
N TYR A 706 -22.80 9.63 -4.57
CA TYR A 706 -24.18 10.01 -4.24
C TYR A 706 -25.01 8.84 -3.70
N THR A 707 -24.42 8.04 -2.81
CA THR A 707 -25.03 6.79 -2.34
C THR A 707 -26.41 7.01 -1.70
N VAL A 708 -26.54 7.99 -0.80
CA VAL A 708 -27.78 8.23 -0.05
C VAL A 708 -28.89 8.77 -0.97
N GLU A 709 -28.57 9.72 -1.85
CA GLU A 709 -29.54 10.28 -2.80
C GLU A 709 -30.07 9.21 -3.76
N ILE A 710 -29.21 8.31 -4.22
CA ILE A 710 -29.59 7.22 -5.11
C ILE A 710 -30.47 6.19 -4.39
N ILE A 711 -30.18 5.84 -3.13
CA ILE A 711 -31.05 4.96 -2.33
C ILE A 711 -32.45 5.56 -2.20
N ILE A 712 -32.54 6.86 -1.89
CA ILE A 712 -33.82 7.58 -1.82
C ILE A 712 -34.54 7.54 -3.17
N LEU A 713 -33.83 7.79 -4.27
CA LEU A 713 -34.39 7.71 -5.63
C LEU A 713 -34.91 6.32 -5.95
N LEU A 714 -34.16 5.26 -5.62
CA LEU A 714 -34.55 3.87 -5.83
C LEU A 714 -35.84 3.53 -5.07
N LYS A 715 -35.98 4.01 -3.82
CA LYS A 715 -37.22 3.85 -3.04
C LYS A 715 -38.40 4.60 -3.67
N LEU A 716 -38.18 5.81 -4.19
CA LEU A 716 -39.23 6.58 -4.88
C LEU A 716 -39.68 5.91 -6.19
N VAL A 717 -38.75 5.26 -6.91
CA VAL A 717 -39.02 4.54 -8.16
C VAL A 717 -39.59 3.14 -7.92
N SER A 718 -39.35 2.54 -6.75
CA SER A 718 -39.79 1.18 -6.40
C SER A 718 -41.29 0.92 -6.69
N PRO A 719 -42.25 1.80 -6.35
CA PRO A 719 -43.66 1.59 -6.68
C PRO A 719 -43.93 1.47 -8.19
N ILE A 720 -43.17 2.19 -9.02
CA ILE A 720 -43.28 2.14 -10.48
C ILE A 720 -42.77 0.78 -10.99
N ILE A 721 -41.66 0.30 -10.44
CA ILE A 721 -41.10 -1.01 -10.75
C ILE A 721 -42.08 -2.12 -10.34
N GLN A 722 -42.65 -2.04 -9.14
CA GLN A 722 -43.66 -2.99 -8.66
C GLN A 722 -44.91 -2.99 -9.54
N PHE A 723 -45.39 -1.81 -9.97
CA PHE A 723 -46.50 -1.71 -10.92
C PHE A 723 -46.17 -2.38 -12.26
N SER A 724 -44.94 -2.18 -12.74
CA SER A 724 -44.45 -2.76 -13.99
C SER A 724 -44.36 -4.29 -13.90
N MET A 725 -43.84 -4.83 -12.79
CA MET A 725 -43.83 -6.27 -12.50
C MET A 725 -45.26 -6.84 -12.41
N LYS A 726 -46.19 -6.11 -11.79
CA LYS A 726 -47.62 -6.49 -11.75
C LYS A 726 -48.21 -6.59 -13.15
N SER A 727 -47.89 -5.64 -14.02
CA SER A 727 -48.36 -5.62 -15.41
C SER A 727 -47.77 -6.78 -16.23
N LEU A 728 -46.50 -7.10 -16.00
CA LEU A 728 -45.76 -8.17 -16.67
C LEU A 728 -46.37 -9.54 -16.37
N VAL A 729 -46.63 -9.85 -15.10
CA VAL A 729 -47.02 -11.21 -14.66
C VAL A 729 -48.54 -11.36 -14.45
N LYS A 730 -49.26 -10.25 -14.26
CA LYS A 730 -50.72 -10.14 -14.04
C LYS A 730 -51.27 -10.82 -12.79
N GLU A 731 -50.49 -11.66 -12.11
CA GLU A 731 -50.87 -12.36 -10.88
C GLU A 731 -49.97 -11.96 -9.71
N GLN A 732 -50.57 -11.67 -8.55
CA GLN A 732 -49.83 -11.27 -7.35
C GLN A 732 -48.95 -12.39 -6.78
N LEU A 733 -49.41 -13.64 -6.85
CA LEU A 733 -48.64 -14.78 -6.32
C LEU A 733 -47.29 -14.95 -7.04
N LEU A 734 -47.27 -14.71 -8.36
CA LEU A 734 -46.09 -14.83 -9.19
C LEU A 734 -45.20 -13.58 -9.13
N MET A 735 -45.72 -12.45 -8.66
CA MET A 735 -44.92 -11.24 -8.45
C MET A 735 -44.01 -11.38 -7.21
N ALA A 736 -44.46 -12.09 -6.17
CA ALA A 736 -43.73 -12.23 -4.91
C ALA A 736 -42.23 -12.58 -5.05
N PRO A 737 -41.81 -13.61 -5.82
CA PRO A 737 -40.39 -13.92 -5.98
C PRO A 737 -39.60 -12.83 -6.72
N LEU A 738 -40.22 -12.12 -7.67
CA LEU A 738 -39.57 -11.01 -8.39
C LEU A 738 -39.37 -9.80 -7.48
N GLN A 739 -40.35 -9.51 -6.62
CA GLN A 739 -40.25 -8.43 -5.64
C GLN A 739 -39.20 -8.75 -4.56
N ALA A 740 -39.12 -10.01 -4.12
CA ALA A 740 -38.09 -10.46 -3.20
C ALA A 740 -36.68 -10.35 -3.81
N ALA A 741 -36.52 -10.75 -5.08
CA ALA A 741 -35.25 -10.59 -5.80
C ALA A 741 -34.86 -9.12 -5.93
N TYR A 742 -35.78 -8.24 -6.30
CA TYR A 742 -35.54 -6.80 -6.36
C TYR A 742 -35.12 -6.22 -5.00
N GLY A 743 -35.82 -6.58 -3.91
CA GLY A 743 -35.48 -6.14 -2.56
C GLY A 743 -34.09 -6.62 -2.11
N ALA A 744 -33.75 -7.88 -2.42
CA ALA A 744 -32.42 -8.42 -2.15
C ALA A 744 -31.33 -7.67 -2.95
N THR A 745 -31.57 -7.38 -4.23
CA THR A 745 -30.64 -6.60 -5.06
C THR A 745 -30.47 -5.19 -4.54
N THR A 746 -31.54 -4.49 -4.14
CA THR A 746 -31.41 -3.13 -3.57
C THR A 746 -30.61 -3.14 -2.27
N PHE A 747 -30.73 -4.19 -1.46
CA PHE A 747 -29.91 -4.36 -0.26
C PHE A 747 -28.44 -4.62 -0.59
N VAL A 748 -28.16 -5.50 -1.56
CA VAL A 748 -26.79 -5.74 -2.06
C VAL A 748 -26.17 -4.46 -2.63
N MET A 749 -26.93 -3.66 -3.37
CA MET A 749 -26.46 -2.35 -3.84
C MET A 749 -26.10 -1.42 -2.68
N THR A 750 -26.86 -1.46 -1.57
CA THR A 750 -26.54 -0.65 -0.40
C THR A 750 -25.20 -1.06 0.22
N MET A 751 -24.83 -2.35 0.14
CA MET A 751 -23.49 -2.82 0.55
C MET A 751 -22.36 -2.29 -0.35
N GLY A 752 -22.68 -1.82 -1.57
CA GLY A 752 -21.70 -1.18 -2.47
C GLY A 752 -21.31 0.24 -2.08
N ALA A 753 -21.71 0.72 -0.89
CA ALA A 753 -21.26 2.01 -0.37
C ALA A 753 -19.73 2.03 -0.19
N PRO A 754 -19.05 3.17 -0.42
CA PRO A 754 -17.59 3.25 -0.33
C PRO A 754 -17.07 3.07 1.09
N ASP A 755 -17.85 3.52 2.08
CA ASP A 755 -17.48 3.49 3.50
C ASP A 755 -18.58 2.86 4.35
N LEU A 756 -18.21 2.27 5.49
CA LEU A 756 -19.17 1.74 6.45
C LEU A 756 -20.16 2.80 6.93
N THR A 757 -19.72 4.04 7.12
CA THR A 757 -20.62 5.15 7.50
C THR A 757 -21.66 5.44 6.42
N GLY A 758 -21.28 5.37 5.14
CA GLY A 758 -22.21 5.49 4.00
C GLY A 758 -23.23 4.35 4.00
N PHE A 759 -22.77 3.12 4.26
CA PHE A 759 -23.66 1.97 4.42
C PHE A 759 -24.66 2.14 5.57
N VAL A 760 -24.18 2.52 6.76
CA VAL A 760 -25.04 2.70 7.96
C VAL A 760 -26.06 3.82 7.75
N THR A 761 -25.64 4.96 7.20
CA THR A 761 -26.55 6.08 6.93
C THR A 761 -27.56 5.73 5.84
N GLY A 762 -27.14 5.02 4.80
CA GLY A 762 -28.02 4.44 3.78
C GLY A 762 -29.06 3.51 4.40
N PHE A 763 -28.65 2.55 5.22
CA PHE A 763 -29.53 1.59 5.90
C PHE A 763 -30.54 2.26 6.85
N VAL A 764 -30.08 3.23 7.65
CA VAL A 764 -30.97 4.00 8.54
C VAL A 764 -31.99 4.79 7.72
N THR A 765 -31.55 5.43 6.64
CA THR A 765 -32.42 6.18 5.72
C THR A 765 -33.46 5.24 5.10
N ASP A 766 -33.02 4.09 4.60
CA ASP A 766 -33.88 3.03 4.02
C ASP A 766 -35.01 2.62 4.98
N THR A 767 -34.62 2.34 6.22
CA THR A 767 -35.55 1.93 7.29
C THR A 767 -36.55 3.03 7.63
N VAL A 768 -36.10 4.28 7.71
CA VAL A 768 -36.99 5.43 7.95
C VAL A 768 -37.99 5.61 6.82
N PHE A 769 -37.56 5.47 5.56
CA PHE A 769 -38.47 5.52 4.41
C PHE A 769 -39.49 4.37 4.42
N ASP A 770 -39.10 3.16 4.79
CA ASP A 770 -40.03 2.03 4.90
C ASP A 770 -41.08 2.25 5.99
N VAL A 771 -40.69 2.82 7.14
CA VAL A 771 -41.63 3.24 8.19
C VAL A 771 -42.60 4.30 7.66
N LEU A 772 -42.09 5.32 6.94
CA LEU A 772 -42.94 6.35 6.33
C LEU A 772 -43.87 5.78 5.26
N ASP A 773 -43.41 4.85 4.42
CA ASP A 773 -44.20 4.24 3.36
C ASP A 773 -45.34 3.40 3.95
N CYS A 774 -45.05 2.59 4.97
CA CYS A 774 -46.07 1.79 5.67
C CYS A 774 -47.12 2.66 6.39
N MET A 775 -46.71 3.78 6.99
CA MET A 775 -47.61 4.56 7.85
C MET A 775 -48.41 5.64 7.11
N TYR A 776 -47.81 6.29 6.11
CA TYR A 776 -48.42 7.44 5.45
C TYR A 776 -48.64 7.20 3.97
N ILE A 777 -47.62 6.69 3.27
CA ILE A 777 -47.66 6.67 1.80
C ILE A 777 -48.59 5.56 1.30
N SER A 778 -48.52 4.35 1.86
CA SER A 778 -49.41 3.24 1.46
C SER A 778 -50.88 3.55 1.77
N PRO A 779 -51.27 3.98 2.98
CA PRO A 779 -52.67 4.34 3.27
C PRO A 779 -53.17 5.50 2.41
N SER A 780 -52.33 6.50 2.13
CA SER A 780 -52.72 7.61 1.25
C SER A 780 -52.86 7.17 -0.20
N ARG A 781 -51.99 6.30 -0.72
CA ARG A 781 -52.14 5.67 -2.05
C ARG A 781 -53.47 4.94 -2.16
N ASP A 782 -53.84 4.15 -1.15
CA ASP A 782 -55.10 3.41 -1.13
C ASP A 782 -56.30 4.37 -1.12
N LEU A 783 -56.30 5.39 -0.26
CA LEU A 783 -57.35 6.41 -0.20
C LEU A 783 -57.52 7.15 -1.53
N ILE A 784 -56.39 7.55 -2.15
CA ILE A 784 -56.38 8.23 -3.45
C ILE A 784 -56.93 7.30 -4.53
N SER A 785 -56.50 6.04 -4.56
CA SER A 785 -56.96 5.05 -5.55
C SER A 785 -58.45 4.78 -5.45
N GLU A 786 -58.99 4.68 -4.22
CA GLU A 786 -60.41 4.47 -3.99
C GLU A 786 -61.23 5.70 -4.40
N THR A 787 -60.72 6.89 -4.07
CA THR A 787 -61.35 8.17 -4.43
C THR A 787 -61.39 8.36 -5.95
N LEU A 788 -60.28 8.10 -6.64
CA LEU A 788 -60.19 8.13 -8.10
C LEU A 788 -61.13 7.11 -8.76
N SER A 789 -61.17 5.88 -8.24
CA SER A 789 -62.07 4.83 -8.74
C SER A 789 -63.54 5.24 -8.61
N LYS A 790 -63.94 5.77 -7.44
CA LYS A 790 -65.29 6.30 -7.21
C LYS A 790 -65.62 7.47 -8.14
N ALA A 791 -64.68 8.39 -8.35
CA ALA A 791 -64.83 9.53 -9.26
C ALA A 791 -64.99 9.06 -10.71
N TYR A 792 -64.16 8.12 -11.16
CA TYR A 792 -64.22 7.51 -12.48
C TYR A 792 -65.57 6.81 -12.72
N GLN A 793 -66.03 5.98 -11.77
CA GLN A 793 -67.32 5.32 -11.87
C GLN A 793 -68.50 6.31 -11.94
N LYS A 794 -68.45 7.41 -11.18
CA LYS A 794 -69.44 8.50 -11.28
C LYS A 794 -69.39 9.18 -12.65
N GLY A 795 -68.20 9.45 -13.17
CA GLY A 795 -67.99 10.03 -14.50
C GLY A 795 -68.55 9.15 -15.63
N VAL A 796 -68.24 7.84 -15.61
CA VAL A 796 -68.77 6.88 -16.58
C VAL A 796 -70.30 6.80 -16.51
N LYS A 797 -70.88 6.75 -15.31
CA LYS A 797 -72.35 6.78 -15.14
C LYS A 797 -72.97 8.06 -15.69
N TYR A 798 -72.32 9.21 -15.49
CA TYR A 798 -72.76 10.49 -16.03
C TYR A 798 -72.71 10.52 -17.56
N ILE A 799 -71.61 10.07 -18.17
CA ILE A 799 -71.45 9.99 -19.63
C ILE A 799 -72.49 9.03 -20.24
N ASN A 800 -72.67 7.84 -19.68
CA ASN A 800 -73.66 6.87 -20.15
C ASN A 800 -75.10 7.41 -20.03
N ARG A 801 -75.40 8.18 -18.98
CA ARG A 801 -76.70 8.87 -18.85
C ARG A 801 -76.89 9.91 -19.96
N GLN A 802 -75.86 10.71 -20.26
CA GLN A 802 -75.92 11.71 -21.33
C GLN A 802 -76.07 11.06 -22.73
N LEU A 803 -75.36 9.96 -22.98
CA LEU A 803 -75.48 9.20 -24.23
C LEU A 803 -76.89 8.61 -24.39
N ARG A 804 -77.49 8.05 -23.32
CA ARG A 804 -78.87 7.56 -23.33
C ARG A 804 -79.89 8.66 -23.61
N ILE A 805 -79.73 9.85 -23.01
CA ILE A 805 -80.61 11.00 -23.27
C ILE A 805 -80.49 11.46 -24.73
N ARG A 806 -79.27 11.52 -25.27
CA ARG A 806 -79.04 11.86 -26.69
C ARG A 806 -79.63 10.81 -27.63
N ALA A 807 -79.50 9.52 -27.32
CA ALA A 807 -80.09 8.43 -28.09
C ALA A 807 -81.63 8.48 -28.06
N ALA A 808 -82.24 8.70 -26.89
CA ALA A 808 -83.68 8.84 -26.74
C ALA A 808 -84.23 10.06 -27.50
N ARG A 809 -83.52 11.20 -27.50
CA ARG A 809 -83.88 12.36 -28.33
C ARG A 809 -83.82 12.05 -29.82
N LYS A 810 -82.75 11.40 -30.30
CA LYS A 810 -82.65 10.96 -31.70
C LYS A 810 -83.77 9.98 -32.10
N GLU A 811 -84.13 9.06 -31.22
CA GLU A 811 -85.21 8.09 -31.46
C GLU A 811 -86.59 8.78 -31.48
N SER A 812 -86.83 9.74 -30.58
CA SER A 812 -88.03 10.59 -30.60
C SER A 812 -88.13 11.40 -31.89
N ASP A 813 -87.03 12.01 -32.34
CA ASP A 813 -86.99 12.76 -33.60
C ASP A 813 -87.21 11.84 -34.82
N ARG A 814 -86.70 10.61 -34.77
CA ARG A 814 -86.94 9.58 -35.79
C ARG A 814 -88.42 9.14 -35.83
N ARG A 815 -89.04 8.91 -34.66
CA ARG A 815 -90.48 8.58 -34.57
C ARG A 815 -91.37 9.71 -35.07
N ARG A 816 -91.02 10.97 -34.77
CA ARG A 816 -91.68 12.15 -35.35
C ARG A 816 -91.57 12.19 -36.88
N LYS A 817 -90.40 11.91 -37.45
CA LYS A 817 -90.22 11.86 -38.91
C LYS A 817 -90.96 10.71 -39.59
N LEU A 818 -91.25 9.63 -38.87
CA LEU A 818 -91.98 8.45 -39.37
C LEU A 818 -93.51 8.52 -39.15
N GLY A 819 -94.04 9.63 -38.62
CA GLY A 819 -95.49 9.86 -38.52
C GLY A 819 -96.20 9.12 -37.37
N TYR A 820 -95.46 8.55 -36.41
CA TYR A 820 -96.07 7.92 -35.24
C TYR A 820 -96.43 8.98 -34.18
N ALA A 821 -97.68 8.97 -33.71
CA ALA A 821 -98.13 9.85 -32.63
C ALA A 821 -97.44 9.52 -31.29
N PRO A 822 -97.12 10.52 -30.45
CA PRO A 822 -96.47 10.29 -29.17
C PRO A 822 -97.41 9.57 -28.20
N ALA A 823 -96.91 8.52 -27.55
CA ALA A 823 -97.55 7.85 -26.42
C ALA A 823 -97.09 8.47 -25.10
#